data_AF-A0A2N6CLR8-F1
#
_entry.id   AF-A0A2N6CLR8-F1
#
_cell.length_a   1.000
_cell.length_b   1.000
_cell.length_c   1.000
_cell.angle_alpha   90.00
_cell.angle_beta   90.00
_cell.angle_gamma   90.00
#
_symmetry.space_group_name_H-M   'P 1'
#
loop_
_entity.id
_entity.type
_entity.pdbx_description
1 polymer ?
#
loop_
_entity_poly.entity_id
_entity_poly.type
_entity_poly.pdbx_seq_one_letter_code
_entity_poly.pdbx_strand_id
1 'polypeptide(L)'
;MVHSKALSHGLILFSLVLIAACSNNNNNNNNDPVMPPANQAPVANAGADSSVDEGSAVTLDGSASVDPDGNITAYDWTQTSGTAVTLAGADTDIATFTAPMVVAAETLVFRLTVTDNEGATGTDSVAVSVSPVAPPNQPPIADAGPDLAVNEGSLVTLDGSASTDPDDGIGAYQWNQTGGPIVVLAGADTDTATFTAPVGGAAEPLVFELTVTDNSGAAATDSATVTVNQFPIADAGPDQSVVELTNVMLDGGGSSDPDGLVATFAWTQTEGPAVTIENADTATPGFTAPAAAVPTDLVFQLIVTDDAGVDSQPDLVTITVNPTPTEVTVSGRITYDFVPHDSITSGLDYSAIEARPVRGALVQALNAADGNPIAGSETTTDTDGNYTMQVPAQASIRIRANARLLKSDAAPVWDFQVVDNGGVIDENPKPLYALDGDAFDSGIQDWVVDLHADSGWDGAAYSGIRAAAPFAILDAVYDSVALVLASGPDLEFPQLLLNWSPFNTTDADASIGVSFYDPNDPSVTPSGTQIFILGEEDVDTDEYDRDILAHEWAHYFEDRVARTDSIAGGHSPADLLDLRVAFSEGWGNSFAAMATGDPAYRDAVGIGQAESGVSLNLEDGSGQCANGPNGWYAECTIGQILYDLFDDIDDGADQITMGFGPIYDVLTGAQTTTPALNSIYTFAEYLRDENPAAVGGINALLVDGQISADSDIYGDLETNDG
;
A
#
# COMPACT_ATOMS: atom_id res chain seq x y z
N MET A 1 -26.99 62.79 14.45
CA MET A 1 -26.23 63.97 14.92
C MET A 1 -26.15 64.93 13.74
N VAL A 2 -26.92 66.03 13.74
CA VAL A 2 -26.46 67.37 14.19
C VAL A 2 -25.43 67.90 13.17
N HIS A 3 -25.67 68.93 12.36
CA HIS A 3 -26.12 70.28 12.73
C HIS A 3 -26.50 71.11 11.48
N SER A 4 -27.57 71.91 11.61
CA SER A 4 -27.65 73.36 11.26
C SER A 4 -27.54 73.76 9.77
N LYS A 5 -28.29 74.69 9.17
CA LYS A 5 -29.19 75.82 9.50
C LYS A 5 -29.51 76.43 8.09
N ALA A 6 -30.48 77.27 7.78
CA ALA A 6 -31.62 77.91 8.42
C ALA A 6 -32.23 78.88 7.35
N LEU A 7 -33.56 79.07 7.36
CA LEU A 7 -34.30 80.34 7.17
C LEU A 7 -34.09 81.16 5.85
N SER A 8 -35.08 81.80 5.20
CA SER A 8 -36.47 82.12 5.54
C SER A 8 -37.15 83.05 4.51
N HIS A 9 -38.49 83.16 4.61
CA HIS A 9 -39.42 84.23 4.20
C HIS A 9 -39.71 84.38 2.69
N GLY A 10 -40.93 84.65 2.22
CA GLY A 10 -42.17 85.05 2.88
C GLY A 10 -42.99 85.87 1.87
N LEU A 11 -44.20 85.42 1.59
CA LEU A 11 -45.21 86.03 0.71
C LEU A 11 -45.81 87.31 1.35
N ILE A 12 -46.35 88.27 0.56
CA ILE A 12 -47.66 88.98 0.74
C ILE A 12 -47.74 90.37 0.04
N LEU A 13 -48.68 90.43 -0.94
CA LEU A 13 -49.73 91.43 -1.32
C LEU A 13 -49.53 92.95 -1.61
N PHE A 14 -50.54 93.42 -2.40
CA PHE A 14 -51.09 94.76 -2.71
C PHE A 14 -50.40 95.52 -3.86
N SER A 15 -50.98 95.61 -5.07
CA SER A 15 -52.22 96.25 -5.54
C SER A 15 -52.12 97.78 -5.75
N LEU A 16 -52.56 98.17 -6.95
CA LEU A 16 -53.16 99.42 -7.41
C LEU A 16 -52.33 100.47 -8.20
N VAL A 17 -52.94 100.74 -9.35
CA VAL A 17 -52.66 101.52 -10.56
C VAL A 17 -52.78 103.04 -10.37
N LEU A 18 -52.28 103.78 -11.39
CA LEU A 18 -52.49 105.17 -11.85
C LEU A 18 -51.38 106.18 -11.51
N ILE A 19 -50.57 106.73 -12.44
CA ILE A 19 -50.71 107.35 -13.80
C ILE A 19 -50.96 108.88 -13.76
N ALA A 20 -49.97 109.62 -14.32
CA ALA A 20 -50.02 110.89 -15.09
C ALA A 20 -50.56 112.19 -14.43
N ALA A 21 -50.20 113.41 -14.83
CA ALA A 21 -49.15 114.00 -15.67
C ALA A 21 -49.21 115.54 -15.50
N CYS A 22 -48.11 116.19 -15.87
CA CYS A 22 -47.93 117.56 -16.39
C CYS A 22 -48.95 118.70 -16.18
N SER A 23 -48.40 119.81 -15.66
CA SER A 23 -48.37 121.17 -16.24
C SER A 23 -49.58 122.13 -16.10
N ASN A 24 -49.26 123.24 -15.42
CA ASN A 24 -49.64 124.65 -15.63
C ASN A 24 -51.12 125.11 -15.76
N ASN A 25 -51.46 125.92 -14.74
CA ASN A 25 -52.00 127.29 -14.78
C ASN A 25 -53.49 127.56 -15.08
N ASN A 26 -54.12 128.18 -14.07
CA ASN A 26 -55.12 129.25 -14.07
C ASN A 26 -56.50 129.10 -14.75
N ASN A 27 -57.50 129.12 -13.84
CA ASN A 27 -58.70 129.95 -13.79
C ASN A 27 -59.84 129.83 -14.82
N ASN A 28 -60.98 129.43 -14.24
CA ASN A 28 -62.32 130.06 -14.30
C ASN A 28 -63.19 129.96 -15.56
N ASN A 29 -64.22 129.12 -15.42
CA ASN A 29 -65.66 129.35 -15.66
C ASN A 29 -66.07 130.57 -16.51
N ASN A 30 -66.72 130.34 -17.67
CA ASN A 30 -68.18 130.41 -17.82
C ASN A 30 -68.69 130.27 -19.27
N ASN A 31 -69.73 129.43 -19.41
CA ASN A 31 -70.79 129.19 -20.42
C ASN A 31 -71.00 130.06 -21.69
N ASP A 32 -71.31 129.35 -22.80
CA ASP A 32 -72.18 129.73 -23.94
C ASP A 32 -72.90 128.44 -24.51
N PRO A 33 -74.05 128.48 -25.22
CA PRO A 33 -74.95 127.32 -25.47
C PRO A 33 -74.65 126.52 -26.77
N VAL A 34 -74.84 125.19 -26.76
CA VAL A 34 -74.44 124.26 -27.85
C VAL A 34 -75.60 123.35 -28.34
N MET A 35 -75.63 123.08 -29.66
CA MET A 35 -76.47 122.11 -30.42
C MET A 35 -76.43 120.68 -29.83
N PRO A 36 -77.46 119.81 -30.05
CA PRO A 36 -77.36 118.41 -29.65
C PRO A 36 -76.23 117.68 -30.41
N PRO A 37 -75.40 116.88 -29.70
CA PRO A 37 -74.18 116.27 -30.26
C PRO A 37 -74.49 115.15 -31.26
N ALA A 38 -73.54 114.87 -32.16
CA ALA A 38 -73.59 113.75 -33.09
C ALA A 38 -73.23 112.43 -32.36
N ASN A 39 -73.90 111.33 -32.71
CA ASN A 39 -73.69 109.98 -32.15
C ASN A 39 -72.21 109.55 -32.19
N GLN A 40 -71.74 108.95 -31.11
CA GLN A 40 -70.41 108.36 -31.02
C GLN A 40 -70.51 106.84 -31.16
N ALA A 41 -69.67 106.25 -32.00
CA ALA A 41 -69.64 104.80 -32.14
C ALA A 41 -69.22 104.12 -30.83
N PRO A 42 -69.73 102.90 -30.54
CA PRO A 42 -69.37 102.16 -29.34
C PRO A 42 -67.91 101.69 -29.41
N VAL A 43 -67.29 101.50 -28.25
CA VAL A 43 -65.95 100.93 -28.09
C VAL A 43 -66.07 99.45 -27.72
N ALA A 44 -65.74 98.57 -28.66
CA ALA A 44 -65.63 97.14 -28.40
C ALA A 44 -64.41 96.85 -27.52
N ASN A 45 -64.53 95.87 -26.64
CA ASN A 45 -63.42 95.31 -25.87
C ASN A 45 -63.57 93.79 -25.90
N ALA A 46 -62.68 93.08 -26.60
CA ALA A 46 -62.72 91.63 -26.79
C ALA A 46 -62.02 90.85 -25.64
N GLY A 47 -61.56 91.55 -24.61
CA GLY A 47 -60.78 90.97 -23.52
C GLY A 47 -59.29 90.85 -23.85
N ALA A 48 -58.52 90.31 -22.90
CA ALA A 48 -57.09 90.09 -23.08
C ALA A 48 -56.79 88.75 -23.77
N ASP A 49 -55.68 88.70 -24.52
CA ASP A 49 -55.16 87.47 -25.10
C ASP A 49 -54.90 86.41 -24.00
N SER A 50 -55.12 85.14 -24.33
CA SER A 50 -54.95 84.01 -23.40
C SER A 50 -54.19 82.84 -24.01
N SER A 51 -53.68 81.96 -23.15
CA SER A 51 -53.02 80.72 -23.55
C SER A 51 -53.63 79.55 -22.78
N VAL A 52 -53.93 78.46 -23.49
CA VAL A 52 -54.52 77.24 -22.92
C VAL A 52 -53.87 76.00 -23.54
N ASP A 53 -54.03 74.85 -22.88
CA ASP A 53 -53.71 73.56 -23.48
C ASP A 53 -54.88 73.09 -24.33
N GLU A 54 -54.61 72.28 -25.35
CA GLU A 54 -55.65 71.64 -26.17
C GLU A 54 -56.71 70.92 -25.34
N GLY A 55 -57.96 70.90 -25.81
CA GLY A 55 -59.08 70.33 -25.06
C GLY A 55 -59.58 71.17 -23.88
N SER A 56 -58.88 72.24 -23.49
CA SER A 56 -59.35 73.17 -22.44
C SER A 56 -60.57 73.97 -22.89
N ALA A 57 -61.45 74.32 -21.94
CA ALA A 57 -62.56 75.25 -22.20
C ALA A 57 -62.07 76.70 -22.18
N VAL A 58 -62.49 77.51 -23.16
CA VAL A 58 -62.10 78.91 -23.35
C VAL A 58 -63.33 79.81 -23.31
N THR A 59 -63.21 80.96 -22.64
CA THR A 59 -64.25 82.00 -22.53
C THR A 59 -63.72 83.31 -23.12
N LEU A 60 -64.49 83.91 -24.02
CA LEU A 60 -64.28 85.23 -24.60
C LEU A 60 -65.28 86.19 -23.94
N ASP A 61 -64.79 87.29 -23.37
CA ASP A 61 -65.60 88.22 -22.57
C ASP A 61 -65.57 89.63 -23.17
N GLY A 62 -66.71 90.01 -23.75
CA GLY A 62 -66.98 91.29 -24.39
C GLY A 62 -67.70 92.29 -23.51
N SER A 63 -68.03 91.93 -22.27
CA SER A 63 -68.92 92.70 -21.37
C SER A 63 -68.37 94.06 -20.96
N ALA A 64 -67.06 94.29 -21.16
CA ALA A 64 -66.40 95.57 -20.94
C ALA A 64 -66.55 96.57 -22.10
N SER A 65 -67.27 96.20 -23.17
CA SER A 65 -67.61 97.11 -24.27
C SER A 65 -68.56 98.20 -23.80
N VAL A 66 -68.39 99.44 -24.27
CA VAL A 66 -69.16 100.59 -23.81
C VAL A 66 -69.58 101.50 -24.96
N ASP A 67 -70.76 102.12 -24.83
CA ASP A 67 -71.21 103.19 -25.69
C ASP A 67 -71.16 104.52 -24.89
N PRO A 68 -70.34 105.52 -25.29
CA PRO A 68 -70.18 106.77 -24.55
C PRO A 68 -71.42 107.67 -24.49
N ASP A 69 -72.34 107.59 -25.46
CA ASP A 69 -73.54 108.42 -25.52
C ASP A 69 -74.87 107.65 -25.68
N GLY A 70 -74.82 106.32 -25.69
CA GLY A 70 -75.99 105.44 -25.72
C GLY A 70 -75.82 104.10 -24.98
N ASN A 71 -76.40 103.03 -25.55
CA ASN A 71 -76.27 101.64 -25.06
C ASN A 71 -75.97 100.68 -26.23
N ILE A 72 -75.21 99.62 -25.95
CA ILE A 72 -74.97 98.53 -26.89
C ILE A 72 -76.24 97.66 -27.02
N THR A 73 -76.65 97.41 -28.27
CA THR A 73 -77.85 96.63 -28.60
C THR A 73 -77.54 95.25 -29.20
N ALA A 74 -76.32 95.01 -29.68
CA ALA A 74 -75.89 93.70 -30.22
C ALA A 74 -74.39 93.45 -30.06
N TYR A 75 -74.04 92.18 -29.87
CA TYR A 75 -72.68 91.64 -29.89
C TYR A 75 -72.57 90.62 -31.04
N ASP A 76 -71.42 90.52 -31.69
CA ASP A 76 -71.16 89.53 -32.74
C ASP A 76 -69.69 89.10 -32.70
N TRP A 77 -69.45 87.86 -32.26
CA TRP A 77 -68.16 87.21 -32.23
C TRP A 77 -67.92 86.41 -33.49
N THR A 78 -66.85 86.77 -34.20
CA THR A 78 -66.41 86.06 -35.40
C THR A 78 -64.99 85.54 -35.22
N GLN A 79 -64.76 84.25 -35.43
CA GLN A 79 -63.40 83.76 -35.56
C GLN A 79 -62.81 84.26 -36.88
N THR A 80 -61.60 84.82 -36.83
CA THR A 80 -60.92 85.44 -37.97
C THR A 80 -59.65 84.72 -38.39
N SER A 81 -59.06 83.89 -37.52
CA SER A 81 -57.87 83.08 -37.83
C SER A 81 -57.78 81.83 -36.96
N GLY A 82 -57.01 80.85 -37.42
CA GLY A 82 -56.76 79.56 -36.77
C GLY A 82 -57.81 78.48 -37.06
N THR A 83 -57.61 77.29 -36.51
CA THR A 83 -58.51 76.13 -36.59
C THR A 83 -59.92 76.51 -36.15
N ALA A 84 -60.89 76.25 -37.03
CA ALA A 84 -62.28 76.65 -36.81
C ALA A 84 -62.87 75.97 -35.56
N VAL A 85 -63.39 76.77 -34.64
CA VAL A 85 -64.11 76.32 -33.45
C VAL A 85 -65.56 76.75 -33.50
N THR A 86 -66.44 75.98 -32.84
CA THR A 86 -67.84 76.37 -32.69
C THR A 86 -67.97 77.27 -31.47
N LEU A 87 -68.38 78.51 -31.68
CA LEU A 87 -68.65 79.48 -30.60
C LEU A 87 -70.08 79.31 -30.09
N ALA A 88 -70.23 79.03 -28.80
CA ALA A 88 -71.51 79.13 -28.11
C ALA A 88 -71.67 80.56 -27.55
N GLY A 89 -72.83 81.20 -27.79
CA GLY A 89 -73.09 82.58 -27.34
C GLY A 89 -72.44 83.67 -28.19
N ALA A 90 -72.14 83.38 -29.47
CA ALA A 90 -71.45 84.30 -30.36
C ALA A 90 -72.17 85.65 -30.56
N ASP A 91 -73.47 85.73 -30.33
CA ASP A 91 -74.31 86.93 -30.41
C ASP A 91 -74.51 87.63 -29.05
N THR A 92 -73.75 87.25 -28.01
CA THR A 92 -73.85 87.78 -26.65
C THR A 92 -72.51 88.38 -26.19
N ASP A 93 -72.51 89.02 -25.03
CA ASP A 93 -71.32 89.57 -24.40
C ASP A 93 -70.31 88.47 -23.99
N ILE A 94 -70.75 87.24 -23.75
CA ILE A 94 -69.89 86.09 -23.40
C ILE A 94 -70.00 84.98 -24.45
N ALA A 95 -68.89 84.66 -25.12
CA ALA A 95 -68.78 83.49 -26.00
C ALA A 95 -67.84 82.43 -25.42
N THR A 96 -68.07 81.15 -25.72
CA THR A 96 -67.23 80.05 -25.26
C THR A 96 -66.94 79.02 -26.36
N PHE A 97 -65.81 78.33 -26.25
CA PHE A 97 -65.46 77.18 -27.10
C PHE A 97 -64.50 76.21 -26.38
N THR A 98 -64.30 75.02 -26.93
CA THR A 98 -63.24 74.09 -26.50
C THR A 98 -62.06 74.21 -27.43
N ALA A 99 -60.86 74.42 -26.88
CA ALA A 99 -59.63 74.50 -27.66
C ALA A 99 -59.45 73.22 -28.50
N PRO A 100 -59.17 73.32 -29.81
CA PRO A 100 -59.02 72.17 -30.69
C PRO A 100 -57.80 71.34 -30.30
N MET A 101 -57.78 70.08 -30.72
CA MET A 101 -56.59 69.24 -30.65
C MET A 101 -55.59 69.71 -31.70
N VAL A 102 -54.35 69.96 -31.29
CA VAL A 102 -53.28 70.51 -32.13
C VAL A 102 -52.05 69.63 -32.01
N VAL A 103 -51.28 69.50 -33.09
CA VAL A 103 -50.00 68.77 -33.09
C VAL A 103 -48.79 69.70 -32.88
N ALA A 104 -49.03 71.01 -32.90
CA ALA A 104 -48.07 72.07 -32.62
C ALA A 104 -48.84 73.30 -32.11
N ALA A 105 -48.16 74.19 -31.38
CA ALA A 105 -48.82 75.38 -30.84
C ALA A 105 -49.48 76.23 -31.95
N GLU A 106 -50.75 76.58 -31.76
CA GLU A 106 -51.57 77.31 -32.73
C GLU A 106 -52.20 78.54 -32.07
N THR A 107 -52.44 79.63 -32.81
CA THR A 107 -53.18 80.80 -32.29
C THR A 107 -54.49 80.99 -33.03
N LEU A 108 -55.60 81.00 -32.28
CA LEU A 108 -56.93 81.32 -32.76
C LEU A 108 -57.21 82.80 -32.50
N VAL A 109 -57.76 83.53 -33.48
CA VAL A 109 -58.08 84.96 -33.32
C VAL A 109 -59.57 85.19 -33.49
N PHE A 110 -60.18 85.89 -32.55
CA PHE A 110 -61.61 86.20 -32.53
C PHE A 110 -61.79 87.70 -32.56
N ARG A 111 -62.78 88.18 -33.31
CA ARG A 111 -63.15 89.58 -33.41
C ARG A 111 -64.55 89.77 -32.86
N LEU A 112 -64.68 90.64 -31.88
CA LEU A 112 -65.96 91.14 -31.38
C LEU A 112 -66.37 92.36 -32.18
N THR A 113 -67.62 92.40 -32.64
CA THR A 113 -68.29 93.60 -33.17
C THR A 113 -69.45 93.96 -32.25
N VAL A 114 -69.51 95.20 -31.77
CA VAL A 114 -70.63 95.71 -30.96
C VAL A 114 -71.38 96.81 -31.72
N THR A 115 -72.70 96.86 -31.57
CA THR A 115 -73.58 97.85 -32.24
C THR A 115 -74.34 98.67 -31.20
N ASP A 116 -74.38 100.00 -31.34
CA ASP A 116 -75.11 100.91 -30.43
C ASP A 116 -76.62 101.00 -30.74
N ASN A 117 -77.36 101.83 -30.01
CA ASN A 117 -78.80 102.06 -30.22
C ASN A 117 -79.14 103.02 -31.38
N GLU A 118 -78.14 103.57 -32.07
CA GLU A 118 -78.29 104.41 -33.27
C GLU A 118 -77.74 103.73 -34.54
N GLY A 119 -77.18 102.53 -34.41
CA GLY A 119 -76.69 101.66 -35.48
C GLY A 119 -75.20 101.79 -35.82
N ALA A 120 -74.39 102.53 -35.06
CA ALA A 120 -72.94 102.57 -35.28
C ALA A 120 -72.25 101.37 -34.61
N THR A 121 -71.07 101.00 -35.11
CA THR A 121 -70.35 99.79 -34.68
C THR A 121 -68.91 100.05 -34.26
N GLY A 122 -68.43 99.25 -33.31
CA GLY A 122 -67.04 99.17 -32.89
C GLY A 122 -66.53 97.72 -32.96
N THR A 123 -65.24 97.53 -33.19
CA THR A 123 -64.63 96.18 -33.26
C THR A 123 -63.34 96.09 -32.46
N ASP A 124 -63.12 94.95 -31.82
CA ASP A 124 -61.87 94.60 -31.15
C ASP A 124 -61.56 93.10 -31.34
N SER A 125 -60.30 92.68 -31.19
CA SER A 125 -59.89 91.29 -31.39
C SER A 125 -59.09 90.74 -30.21
N VAL A 126 -59.24 89.45 -29.97
CA VAL A 126 -58.52 88.68 -28.94
C VAL A 126 -57.90 87.42 -29.55
N ALA A 127 -56.68 87.10 -29.13
CA ALA A 127 -55.95 85.90 -29.53
C ALA A 127 -55.92 84.85 -28.40
N VAL A 128 -56.11 83.58 -28.78
CA VAL A 128 -56.01 82.42 -27.89
C VAL A 128 -54.95 81.47 -28.43
N SER A 129 -53.82 81.36 -27.74
CA SER A 129 -52.77 80.39 -28.06
C SER A 129 -53.09 79.02 -27.45
N VAL A 130 -53.11 77.97 -28.26
CA VAL A 130 -53.40 76.59 -27.87
C VAL A 130 -52.12 75.77 -27.97
N SER A 131 -51.70 75.12 -26.87
CA SER A 131 -50.52 74.24 -26.84
C SER A 131 -50.92 72.75 -26.82
N PRO A 132 -50.20 71.87 -27.52
CA PRO A 132 -50.42 70.42 -27.47
C PRO A 132 -50.06 69.82 -26.10
N VAL A 133 -50.72 68.74 -25.69
CA VAL A 133 -50.41 67.93 -24.50
C VAL A 133 -49.74 66.63 -24.94
N ALA A 134 -48.55 66.33 -24.42
CA ALA A 134 -47.85 65.07 -24.73
C ALA A 134 -48.59 63.85 -24.15
N PRO A 135 -48.67 62.71 -24.88
CA PRO A 135 -49.21 61.47 -24.32
C PRO A 135 -48.36 60.99 -23.13
N PRO A 136 -48.94 60.26 -22.17
CA PRO A 136 -48.19 59.67 -21.06
C PRO A 136 -47.24 58.57 -21.56
N ASN A 137 -46.03 58.54 -21.02
CA ASN A 137 -45.02 57.51 -21.32
C ASN A 137 -45.48 56.11 -20.90
N GLN A 138 -45.25 55.10 -21.74
CA GLN A 138 -45.45 53.69 -21.39
C GLN A 138 -44.10 53.05 -21.02
N PRO A 139 -44.03 52.26 -19.93
CA PRO A 139 -42.79 51.60 -19.57
C PRO A 139 -42.39 50.51 -20.57
N PRO A 140 -41.10 50.14 -20.62
CA PRO A 140 -40.61 49.07 -21.48
C PRO A 140 -41.07 47.69 -20.97
N ILE A 141 -40.90 46.67 -21.81
CA ILE A 141 -41.07 45.25 -21.49
C ILE A 141 -39.68 44.60 -21.57
N ALA A 142 -39.15 44.19 -20.41
CA ALA A 142 -37.91 43.43 -20.34
C ALA A 142 -38.16 41.95 -20.66
N ASP A 143 -37.24 41.34 -21.41
CA ASP A 143 -37.19 39.90 -21.70
C ASP A 143 -35.73 39.47 -21.52
N ALA A 144 -35.45 38.66 -20.50
CA ALA A 144 -34.12 38.18 -20.16
C ALA A 144 -33.72 36.90 -20.93
N GLY A 145 -34.58 36.41 -21.83
CA GLY A 145 -34.41 35.15 -22.52
C GLY A 145 -34.76 33.94 -21.65
N PRO A 146 -34.64 32.71 -22.19
CA PRO A 146 -34.96 31.49 -21.46
C PRO A 146 -33.89 31.14 -20.42
N ASP A 147 -34.28 30.31 -19.45
CA ASP A 147 -33.32 29.63 -18.57
C ASP A 147 -32.38 28.72 -19.37
N LEU A 148 -31.12 28.63 -18.94
CA LEU A 148 -30.05 27.89 -19.62
C LEU A 148 -29.53 26.75 -18.73
N ALA A 149 -29.21 25.61 -19.35
CA ALA A 149 -28.44 24.53 -18.76
C ALA A 149 -27.15 24.35 -19.56
N VAL A 150 -26.00 24.45 -18.90
CA VAL A 150 -24.68 24.44 -19.55
C VAL A 150 -23.70 23.59 -18.75
N ASN A 151 -22.63 23.10 -19.39
CA ASN A 151 -21.55 22.42 -18.69
C ASN A 151 -20.57 23.44 -18.12
N GLU A 152 -19.91 23.11 -17.02
CA GLU A 152 -18.84 23.94 -16.46
C GLU A 152 -17.76 24.29 -17.49
N GLY A 153 -17.17 25.49 -17.36
CA GLY A 153 -16.21 26.03 -18.31
C GLY A 153 -16.78 26.50 -19.66
N SER A 154 -18.06 26.27 -19.94
CA SER A 154 -18.71 26.75 -21.17
C SER A 154 -18.86 28.28 -21.17
N LEU A 155 -18.77 28.89 -22.36
CA LEU A 155 -19.14 30.30 -22.55
C LEU A 155 -20.67 30.41 -22.60
N VAL A 156 -21.24 31.22 -21.72
CA VAL A 156 -22.67 31.49 -21.61
C VAL A 156 -22.98 32.88 -22.16
N THR A 157 -24.08 33.00 -22.90
CA THR A 157 -24.61 34.27 -23.40
C THR A 157 -26.01 34.48 -22.85
N LEU A 158 -26.22 35.59 -22.16
CA LEU A 158 -27.52 36.13 -21.77
C LEU A 158 -27.98 37.10 -22.86
N ASP A 159 -29.19 36.91 -23.39
CA ASP A 159 -29.70 37.67 -24.54
C ASP A 159 -31.01 38.36 -24.17
N GLY A 160 -30.93 39.67 -23.99
CA GLY A 160 -32.04 40.56 -23.68
C GLY A 160 -32.58 41.31 -24.88
N SER A 161 -32.10 41.01 -26.10
CA SER A 161 -32.43 41.75 -27.32
C SER A 161 -33.90 41.67 -27.74
N ALA A 162 -34.67 40.74 -27.15
CA ALA A 162 -36.12 40.63 -27.32
C ALA A 162 -36.92 41.66 -26.50
N SER A 163 -36.26 42.43 -25.62
CA SER A 163 -36.89 43.53 -24.88
C SER A 163 -37.43 44.60 -25.83
N THR A 164 -38.58 45.18 -25.50
CA THR A 164 -39.25 46.16 -26.37
C THR A 164 -39.79 47.36 -25.58
N ASP A 165 -39.96 48.49 -26.28
CA ASP A 165 -40.64 49.67 -25.73
C ASP A 165 -41.78 50.11 -26.68
N PRO A 166 -43.02 50.35 -26.19
CA PRO A 166 -44.16 50.62 -27.06
C PRO A 166 -44.21 52.00 -27.72
N ASP A 167 -43.46 53.01 -27.27
CA ASP A 167 -43.61 54.38 -27.77
C ASP A 167 -42.31 55.13 -28.08
N ASP A 168 -41.28 55.09 -27.23
CA ASP A 168 -40.08 55.92 -27.38
C ASP A 168 -38.74 55.16 -27.52
N GLY A 169 -38.75 53.84 -27.30
CA GLY A 169 -37.59 52.97 -27.52
C GLY A 169 -36.72 52.74 -26.27
N ILE A 170 -35.88 51.70 -26.30
CA ILE A 170 -34.99 51.37 -25.18
C ILE A 170 -33.75 52.27 -25.19
N GLY A 171 -33.48 52.92 -24.06
CA GLY A 171 -32.32 53.76 -23.83
C GLY A 171 -31.13 53.06 -23.16
N ALA A 172 -31.37 52.03 -22.34
CA ALA A 172 -30.31 51.29 -21.66
C ALA A 172 -30.70 49.85 -21.26
N TYR A 173 -29.69 48.98 -21.19
CA TYR A 173 -29.74 47.64 -20.61
C TYR A 173 -28.81 47.57 -19.40
N GLN A 174 -29.18 46.79 -18.39
CA GLN A 174 -28.31 46.48 -17.27
C GLN A 174 -28.61 45.08 -16.74
N TRP A 175 -27.64 44.18 -16.89
CA TRP A 175 -27.62 42.87 -16.26
C TRP A 175 -27.02 42.97 -14.87
N ASN A 176 -27.65 42.32 -13.91
CA ASN A 176 -27.13 42.16 -12.57
C ASN A 176 -27.30 40.72 -12.11
N GLN A 177 -26.25 40.13 -11.55
CA GLN A 177 -26.35 38.81 -10.96
C GLN A 177 -26.97 38.93 -9.56
N THR A 178 -28.06 38.20 -9.33
CA THR A 178 -28.86 38.26 -8.09
C THR A 178 -28.80 36.96 -7.29
N GLY A 179 -28.28 35.87 -7.87
CA GLY A 179 -28.15 34.56 -7.21
C GLY A 179 -26.98 33.74 -7.72
N GLY A 180 -26.56 32.76 -6.93
CA GLY A 180 -25.43 31.87 -7.22
C GLY A 180 -24.04 32.47 -7.00
N PRO A 181 -22.97 31.71 -7.28
CA PRO A 181 -21.58 32.17 -7.20
C PRO A 181 -21.28 33.32 -8.18
N ILE A 182 -20.60 34.36 -7.72
CA ILE A 182 -20.35 35.56 -8.54
C ILE A 182 -19.49 35.24 -9.77
N VAL A 183 -19.98 35.62 -10.95
CA VAL A 183 -19.24 35.57 -12.22
C VAL A 183 -18.93 36.98 -12.74
N VAL A 184 -17.92 37.08 -13.60
CA VAL A 184 -17.58 38.34 -14.27
C VAL A 184 -18.36 38.41 -15.58
N LEU A 185 -19.33 39.32 -15.63
CA LEU A 185 -20.09 39.61 -16.85
C LEU A 185 -19.32 40.56 -17.76
N ALA A 186 -19.14 40.17 -19.02
CA ALA A 186 -18.71 41.06 -20.10
C ALA A 186 -19.96 41.57 -20.84
N GLY A 187 -20.06 42.89 -21.06
CA GLY A 187 -21.24 43.50 -21.69
C GLY A 187 -22.46 43.58 -20.75
N ALA A 188 -22.24 43.76 -19.44
CA ALA A 188 -23.36 43.84 -18.49
C ALA A 188 -24.31 45.03 -18.76
N ASP A 189 -23.85 46.04 -19.50
CA ASP A 189 -24.61 47.24 -19.91
C ASP A 189 -25.11 47.17 -21.36
N THR A 190 -25.05 46.00 -22.01
CA THR A 190 -25.54 45.77 -23.37
C THR A 190 -26.72 44.81 -23.40
N ASP A 191 -27.40 44.73 -24.55
CA ASP A 191 -28.49 43.78 -24.80
C ASP A 191 -28.05 42.32 -24.66
N THR A 192 -26.76 42.06 -24.88
CA THR A 192 -26.14 40.75 -24.72
C THR A 192 -25.01 40.81 -23.70
N ALA A 193 -25.03 39.92 -22.71
CA ALA A 193 -23.97 39.77 -21.71
C ALA A 193 -23.38 38.35 -21.77
N THR A 194 -22.10 38.19 -21.46
CA THR A 194 -21.44 36.87 -21.49
C THR A 194 -20.62 36.60 -20.24
N PHE A 195 -20.48 35.33 -19.88
CA PHE A 195 -19.56 34.86 -18.84
C PHE A 195 -19.12 33.41 -19.10
N THR A 196 -18.06 32.96 -18.43
CA THR A 196 -17.67 31.54 -18.43
C THR A 196 -18.26 30.85 -17.21
N ALA A 197 -18.97 29.74 -17.43
CA ALA A 197 -19.53 28.93 -16.35
C ALA A 197 -18.42 28.48 -15.38
N PRO A 198 -18.58 28.63 -14.06
CA PRO A 198 -17.56 28.30 -13.07
C PRO A 198 -17.20 26.80 -13.12
N VAL A 199 -15.92 26.49 -12.91
CA VAL A 199 -15.39 25.12 -12.75
C VAL A 199 -15.62 24.65 -11.31
N GLY A 200 -16.00 23.39 -11.13
CA GLY A 200 -16.57 22.86 -9.89
C GLY A 200 -18.05 23.23 -9.72
N GLY A 201 -18.72 23.60 -10.83
CA GLY A 201 -20.13 23.97 -10.90
C GLY A 201 -20.57 25.10 -9.96
N ALA A 202 -21.88 25.22 -9.81
CA ALA A 202 -22.50 26.12 -8.83
C ALA A 202 -23.48 25.31 -7.98
N ALA A 203 -23.28 25.28 -6.66
CA ALA A 203 -24.18 24.56 -5.75
C ALA A 203 -25.63 25.10 -5.79
N GLU A 204 -25.81 26.33 -6.27
CA GLU A 204 -27.09 26.98 -6.50
C GLU A 204 -27.07 27.58 -7.92
N PRO A 205 -28.20 27.57 -8.66
CA PRO A 205 -28.30 28.19 -9.98
C PRO A 205 -27.85 29.66 -9.97
N LEU A 206 -27.17 30.08 -11.04
CA LEU A 206 -26.82 31.47 -11.27
C LEU A 206 -28.09 32.22 -11.71
N VAL A 207 -28.47 33.29 -11.02
CA VAL A 207 -29.68 34.06 -11.37
C VAL A 207 -29.25 35.44 -11.83
N PHE A 208 -29.75 35.86 -13.00
CA PHE A 208 -29.45 37.15 -13.61
C PHE A 208 -30.74 37.93 -13.83
N GLU A 209 -30.78 39.16 -13.34
CA GLU A 209 -31.86 40.12 -13.55
C GLU A 209 -31.44 41.11 -14.64
N LEU A 210 -32.23 41.22 -15.70
CA LEU A 210 -32.11 42.26 -16.71
C LEU A 210 -33.01 43.43 -16.32
N THR A 211 -32.45 44.62 -16.20
CA THR A 211 -33.19 45.88 -16.13
C THR A 211 -33.10 46.61 -17.46
N VAL A 212 -34.26 46.96 -18.04
CA VAL A 212 -34.37 47.73 -19.28
C VAL A 212 -34.97 49.09 -18.95
N THR A 213 -34.36 50.17 -19.44
CA THR A 213 -34.84 51.56 -19.25
C THR A 213 -35.17 52.20 -20.59
N ASP A 214 -36.34 52.80 -20.72
CA ASP A 214 -36.76 53.53 -21.93
C ASP A 214 -36.06 54.91 -22.06
N ASN A 215 -36.32 55.64 -23.16
CA ASN A 215 -35.68 56.94 -23.39
C ASN A 215 -36.25 58.07 -22.50
N SER A 216 -37.38 57.83 -21.84
CA SER A 216 -38.03 58.70 -20.87
C SER A 216 -37.68 58.40 -19.40
N GLY A 217 -36.91 57.33 -19.14
CA GLY A 217 -36.41 56.92 -17.85
C GLY A 217 -37.30 55.94 -17.05
N ALA A 218 -38.38 55.38 -17.60
CA ALA A 218 -39.10 54.30 -16.94
C ALA A 218 -38.37 52.96 -17.15
N ALA A 219 -38.47 52.05 -16.16
CA ALA A 219 -37.72 50.80 -16.16
C ALA A 219 -38.61 49.58 -15.88
N ALA A 220 -38.23 48.45 -16.48
CA ALA A 220 -38.81 47.13 -16.24
C ALA A 220 -37.70 46.08 -16.04
N THR A 221 -38.05 44.98 -15.38
CA THR A 221 -37.10 43.90 -15.06
C THR A 221 -37.63 42.54 -15.46
N ASP A 222 -36.73 41.66 -15.86
CA ASP A 222 -36.99 40.22 -16.06
C ASP A 222 -35.77 39.40 -15.60
N SER A 223 -35.91 38.10 -15.39
CA SER A 223 -34.82 37.26 -14.87
C SER A 223 -34.62 35.96 -15.65
N ALA A 224 -33.36 35.56 -15.86
CA ALA A 224 -32.97 34.27 -16.40
C ALA A 224 -32.09 33.51 -15.41
N THR A 225 -32.25 32.19 -15.35
CA THR A 225 -31.42 31.30 -14.52
C THR A 225 -30.49 30.46 -15.38
N VAL A 226 -29.28 30.21 -14.87
CA VAL A 226 -28.29 29.34 -15.52
C VAL A 226 -27.87 28.25 -14.54
N THR A 227 -28.21 27.01 -14.88
CA THR A 227 -27.77 25.80 -14.15
C THR A 227 -26.50 25.26 -14.79
N VAL A 228 -25.50 24.96 -13.97
CA VAL A 228 -24.18 24.50 -14.43
C VAL A 228 -23.99 23.05 -13.99
N ASN A 229 -23.85 22.15 -14.97
CA ASN A 229 -23.55 20.73 -14.77
C ASN A 229 -22.03 20.50 -14.64
N GLN A 230 -21.60 19.72 -13.65
CA GLN A 230 -20.20 19.33 -13.47
C GLN A 230 -19.89 18.09 -14.29
N PHE A 231 -18.62 17.92 -14.69
CA PHE A 231 -18.22 16.67 -15.34
C PHE A 231 -18.15 15.55 -14.29
N PRO A 232 -18.61 14.33 -14.60
CA PRO A 232 -18.41 13.20 -13.72
C PRO A 232 -16.92 12.81 -13.70
N ILE A 233 -16.53 12.08 -12.67
CA ILE A 233 -15.18 11.61 -12.41
C ILE A 233 -15.18 10.09 -12.52
N ALA A 234 -14.48 9.54 -13.52
CA ALA A 234 -14.21 8.12 -13.62
C ALA A 234 -13.14 7.71 -12.60
N ASP A 235 -13.34 6.55 -11.99
CA ASP A 235 -12.35 5.84 -11.16
C ASP A 235 -12.37 4.38 -11.62
N ALA A 236 -11.32 3.95 -12.30
CA ALA A 236 -11.16 2.61 -12.86
C ALA A 236 -10.63 1.59 -11.82
N GLY A 237 -10.40 2.04 -10.58
CA GLY A 237 -9.84 1.23 -9.51
C GLY A 237 -8.31 1.06 -9.61
N PRO A 238 -7.70 0.40 -8.62
CA PRO A 238 -6.26 0.17 -8.60
C PRO A 238 -5.83 -0.91 -9.62
N ASP A 239 -4.59 -0.82 -10.06
CA ASP A 239 -3.93 -1.86 -10.86
C ASP A 239 -3.99 -3.23 -10.16
N GLN A 240 -4.15 -4.30 -10.94
CA GLN A 240 -4.27 -5.68 -10.44
C GLN A 240 -3.20 -6.59 -11.02
N SER A 241 -2.81 -7.63 -10.26
CA SER A 241 -1.95 -8.71 -10.74
C SER A 241 -2.66 -10.04 -10.56
N VAL A 242 -2.76 -10.82 -11.65
CA VAL A 242 -3.56 -12.05 -11.71
C VAL A 242 -2.79 -13.17 -12.42
N VAL A 243 -3.21 -14.41 -12.23
CA VAL A 243 -2.69 -15.56 -12.99
C VAL A 243 -3.50 -15.72 -14.28
N GLU A 244 -2.85 -16.13 -15.35
CA GLU A 244 -3.51 -16.47 -16.62
C GLU A 244 -4.72 -17.40 -16.45
N LEU A 245 -5.68 -17.32 -17.38
CA LEU A 245 -6.88 -18.16 -17.42
C LEU A 245 -7.83 -18.02 -16.21
N THR A 246 -7.57 -17.10 -15.29
CA THR A 246 -8.48 -16.75 -14.20
C THR A 246 -9.48 -15.66 -14.61
N ASN A 247 -10.62 -15.59 -13.91
CA ASN A 247 -11.57 -14.51 -14.11
C ASN A 247 -11.11 -13.25 -13.38
N VAL A 248 -11.09 -12.13 -14.10
CA VAL A 248 -10.76 -10.80 -13.61
C VAL A 248 -12.04 -9.97 -13.57
N MET A 249 -12.19 -9.14 -12.54
CA MET A 249 -13.26 -8.17 -12.40
C MET A 249 -12.66 -6.78 -12.27
N LEU A 250 -13.03 -5.86 -13.15
CA LEU A 250 -12.69 -4.45 -13.01
C LEU A 250 -13.69 -3.79 -12.06
N ASP A 251 -13.30 -2.70 -11.39
CA ASP A 251 -14.14 -2.02 -10.42
C ASP A 251 -14.18 -0.51 -10.69
N GLY A 252 -15.27 -0.09 -11.32
CA GLY A 252 -15.60 1.31 -11.58
C GLY A 252 -16.43 1.95 -10.47
N GLY A 253 -16.71 1.24 -9.38
CA GLY A 253 -17.64 1.65 -8.33
C GLY A 253 -17.22 2.90 -7.56
N GLY A 254 -15.96 3.32 -7.68
CA GLY A 254 -15.45 4.59 -7.15
C GLY A 254 -15.82 5.82 -7.98
N SER A 255 -16.36 5.63 -9.18
CA SER A 255 -16.75 6.73 -10.07
C SER A 255 -17.87 7.56 -9.43
N SER A 256 -17.82 8.87 -9.62
CA SER A 256 -18.74 9.80 -8.95
C SER A 256 -19.12 10.96 -9.85
N ASP A 257 -20.27 11.55 -9.55
CA ASP A 257 -20.73 12.78 -10.17
C ASP A 257 -21.00 13.81 -9.04
N PRO A 258 -20.28 14.96 -9.02
CA PRO A 258 -20.40 15.93 -7.94
C PRO A 258 -21.78 16.57 -7.74
N ASP A 259 -22.57 16.72 -8.81
CA ASP A 259 -23.87 17.39 -8.78
C ASP A 259 -25.05 16.52 -9.24
N GLY A 260 -24.79 15.27 -9.63
CA GLY A 260 -25.80 14.35 -10.12
C GLY A 260 -25.52 12.89 -9.81
N LEU A 261 -25.76 12.04 -10.81
CA LEU A 261 -25.54 10.60 -10.74
C LEU A 261 -24.73 10.13 -11.95
N VAL A 262 -23.82 9.19 -11.72
CA VAL A 262 -23.24 8.42 -12.82
C VAL A 262 -24.32 7.55 -13.46
N ALA A 263 -24.68 7.86 -14.71
CA ALA A 263 -25.75 7.20 -15.45
C ALA A 263 -25.26 5.96 -16.21
N THR A 264 -24.07 6.02 -16.83
CA THR A 264 -23.51 4.89 -17.59
C THR A 264 -22.01 4.73 -17.41
N PHE A 265 -21.53 3.50 -17.58
CA PHE A 265 -20.11 3.14 -17.60
C PHE A 265 -19.73 2.70 -19.01
N ALA A 266 -18.51 3.00 -19.45
CA ALA A 266 -17.98 2.55 -20.73
C ALA A 266 -16.53 2.11 -20.58
N TRP A 267 -16.33 0.79 -20.54
CA TRP A 267 -15.01 0.17 -20.47
C TRP A 267 -14.48 -0.16 -21.87
N THR A 268 -13.23 0.21 -22.14
CA THR A 268 -12.52 -0.16 -23.37
C THR A 268 -11.11 -0.62 -23.08
N GLN A 269 -10.65 -1.67 -23.75
CA GLN A 269 -9.25 -2.08 -23.68
C GLN A 269 -8.42 -1.21 -24.64
N THR A 270 -7.34 -0.61 -24.15
CA THR A 270 -6.46 0.28 -24.93
C THR A 270 -5.13 -0.37 -25.29
N GLU A 271 -4.61 -1.29 -24.46
CA GLU A 271 -3.33 -1.97 -24.70
C GLU A 271 -3.35 -3.45 -24.28
N GLY A 272 -2.36 -4.21 -24.77
CA GLY A 272 -2.19 -5.64 -24.50
C GLY A 272 -2.99 -6.57 -25.43
N PRO A 273 -2.86 -7.90 -25.27
CA PRO A 273 -3.66 -8.88 -26.00
C PRO A 273 -5.17 -8.68 -25.82
N ALA A 274 -5.93 -8.69 -26.91
CA ALA A 274 -7.36 -8.43 -26.87
C ALA A 274 -8.14 -9.49 -26.06
N VAL A 275 -8.97 -9.02 -25.13
CA VAL A 275 -9.90 -9.85 -24.35
C VAL A 275 -11.36 -9.48 -24.63
N THR A 276 -12.27 -10.43 -24.41
CA THR A 276 -13.72 -10.15 -24.43
C THR A 276 -14.14 -9.65 -23.06
N ILE A 277 -14.51 -8.37 -22.95
CA ILE A 277 -15.04 -7.77 -21.72
C ILE A 277 -16.55 -8.03 -21.66
N GLU A 278 -16.98 -8.81 -20.67
CA GLU A 278 -18.39 -9.05 -20.37
C GLU A 278 -18.97 -7.91 -19.53
N ASN A 279 -20.15 -7.42 -19.89
CA ASN A 279 -20.84 -6.30 -19.21
C ASN A 279 -19.99 -5.01 -19.15
N ALA A 280 -19.28 -4.70 -20.24
CA ALA A 280 -18.43 -3.51 -20.38
C ALA A 280 -19.15 -2.17 -20.17
N ASP A 281 -20.47 -2.18 -20.09
CA ASP A 281 -21.37 -1.06 -19.82
C ASP A 281 -21.78 -0.94 -18.33
N THR A 282 -21.18 -1.74 -17.45
CA THR A 282 -21.50 -1.76 -16.00
C THR A 282 -20.33 -1.30 -15.14
N ALA A 283 -20.60 -1.03 -13.86
CA ALA A 283 -19.56 -0.66 -12.89
C ALA A 283 -18.56 -1.79 -12.63
N THR A 284 -18.94 -3.06 -12.80
CA THR A 284 -18.09 -4.21 -12.50
C THR A 284 -18.05 -5.21 -13.66
N PRO A 285 -17.44 -4.87 -14.81
CA PRO A 285 -17.28 -5.80 -15.91
C PRO A 285 -16.26 -6.88 -15.57
N GLY A 286 -16.28 -7.98 -16.31
CA GLY A 286 -15.34 -9.08 -16.12
C GLY A 286 -14.79 -9.65 -17.43
N PHE A 287 -13.65 -10.31 -17.36
CA PHE A 287 -13.07 -11.06 -18.47
C PHE A 287 -12.24 -12.24 -17.94
N THR A 288 -11.89 -13.19 -18.81
CA THR A 288 -10.92 -14.24 -18.48
C THR A 288 -9.54 -13.81 -18.95
N ALA A 289 -8.56 -13.80 -18.04
CA ALA A 289 -7.18 -13.47 -18.35
C ALA A 289 -6.63 -14.39 -19.46
N PRO A 290 -5.98 -13.85 -20.51
CA PRO A 290 -5.43 -14.67 -21.58
C PRO A 290 -4.26 -15.52 -21.09
N ALA A 291 -3.93 -16.58 -21.84
CA ALA A 291 -2.69 -17.32 -21.61
C ALA A 291 -1.47 -16.40 -21.82
N ALA A 292 -0.49 -16.46 -20.93
CA ALA A 292 0.69 -15.61 -20.93
C ALA A 292 1.93 -16.45 -20.61
N ALA A 293 2.96 -16.37 -21.47
CA ALA A 293 4.24 -17.08 -21.23
C ALA A 293 5.21 -16.28 -20.35
N VAL A 294 4.96 -14.97 -20.21
CA VAL A 294 5.71 -14.01 -19.38
C VAL A 294 4.70 -12.99 -18.83
N PRO A 295 5.00 -12.27 -17.74
CA PRO A 295 4.15 -11.18 -17.26
C PRO A 295 3.76 -10.23 -18.40
N THR A 296 2.47 -10.05 -18.61
CA THR A 296 1.89 -9.29 -19.73
C THR A 296 0.81 -8.35 -19.23
N ASP A 297 0.93 -7.06 -19.55
CA ASP A 297 -0.03 -6.05 -19.12
C ASP A 297 -1.21 -5.91 -20.11
N LEU A 298 -2.40 -5.76 -19.56
CA LEU A 298 -3.62 -5.33 -20.24
C LEU A 298 -4.03 -3.97 -19.66
N VAL A 299 -4.22 -2.96 -20.50
CA VAL A 299 -4.64 -1.63 -20.04
C VAL A 299 -6.08 -1.39 -20.44
N PHE A 300 -6.92 -1.02 -19.48
CA PHE A 300 -8.33 -0.69 -19.66
C PHE A 300 -8.58 0.75 -19.31
N GLN A 301 -9.49 1.36 -20.05
CA GLN A 301 -9.97 2.72 -19.88
C GLN A 301 -11.43 2.69 -19.46
N LEU A 302 -11.77 3.46 -18.42
CA LEU A 302 -13.13 3.77 -18.02
C LEU A 302 -13.47 5.22 -18.37
N ILE A 303 -14.60 5.40 -19.05
CA ILE A 303 -15.30 6.68 -19.18
C ILE A 303 -16.68 6.50 -18.56
N VAL A 304 -17.12 7.45 -17.75
CA VAL A 304 -18.48 7.48 -17.19
C VAL A 304 -19.25 8.67 -17.73
N THR A 305 -20.56 8.51 -17.87
CA THR A 305 -21.48 9.57 -18.32
C THR A 305 -22.46 9.89 -17.19
N ASP A 306 -22.68 11.18 -16.92
CA ASP A 306 -23.62 11.65 -15.90
C ASP A 306 -25.10 11.60 -16.36
N ASP A 307 -26.03 12.03 -15.49
CA ASP A 307 -27.45 12.12 -15.78
C ASP A 307 -27.85 13.29 -16.69
N ALA A 308 -26.90 14.19 -17.01
CA ALA A 308 -27.03 15.22 -18.05
C ALA A 308 -26.52 14.76 -19.43
N GLY A 309 -25.92 13.57 -19.52
CA GLY A 309 -25.40 12.98 -20.77
C GLY A 309 -24.00 13.45 -21.15
N VAL A 310 -23.18 13.87 -20.19
CA VAL A 310 -21.82 14.38 -20.37
C VAL A 310 -20.79 13.36 -19.88
N ASP A 311 -19.73 13.15 -20.68
CA ASP A 311 -18.67 12.17 -20.39
C ASP A 311 -17.57 12.75 -19.51
N SER A 312 -17.02 11.90 -18.62
CA SER A 312 -15.83 12.19 -17.82
C SER A 312 -14.56 12.28 -18.69
N GLN A 313 -13.48 12.78 -18.09
CA GLN A 313 -12.14 12.38 -18.58
C GLN A 313 -11.93 10.88 -18.35
N PRO A 314 -11.15 10.21 -19.21
CA PRO A 314 -10.87 8.79 -19.04
C PRO A 314 -9.97 8.52 -17.83
N ASP A 315 -10.24 7.43 -17.12
CA ASP A 315 -9.34 6.86 -16.13
C ASP A 315 -8.83 5.48 -16.58
N LEU A 316 -7.62 5.09 -16.15
CA LEU A 316 -6.94 3.88 -16.61
C LEU A 316 -6.66 2.90 -15.46
N VAL A 317 -6.78 1.61 -15.76
CA VAL A 317 -6.35 0.52 -14.88
C VAL A 317 -5.52 -0.50 -15.66
N THR A 318 -4.43 -0.97 -15.06
CA THR A 318 -3.54 -1.99 -15.62
C THR A 318 -3.75 -3.32 -14.93
N ILE A 319 -3.94 -4.38 -15.71
CA ILE A 319 -4.00 -5.76 -15.25
C ILE A 319 -2.76 -6.51 -15.73
N THR A 320 -1.84 -6.82 -14.82
CA THR A 320 -0.65 -7.63 -15.11
C THR A 320 -1.00 -9.11 -14.99
N VAL A 321 -1.01 -9.81 -16.12
CA VAL A 321 -1.28 -11.25 -16.22
C VAL A 321 0.03 -12.03 -16.15
N ASN A 322 0.18 -12.85 -15.10
CA ASN A 322 1.34 -13.71 -14.88
C ASN A 322 1.11 -15.13 -15.42
N PRO A 323 2.15 -15.80 -15.95
CA PRO A 323 2.08 -17.23 -16.24
C PRO A 323 1.75 -18.04 -14.99
N THR A 324 1.12 -19.20 -15.17
CA THR A 324 1.00 -20.19 -14.10
C THR A 324 2.40 -20.66 -13.69
N PRO A 325 2.79 -20.59 -12.41
CA PRO A 325 4.07 -21.12 -11.97
C PRO A 325 4.20 -22.61 -12.33
N THR A 326 5.34 -23.02 -12.88
CA THR A 326 5.64 -24.43 -13.12
C THR A 326 6.25 -25.12 -11.91
N GLU A 327 6.81 -24.32 -10.99
CA GLU A 327 7.41 -24.75 -9.73
C GLU A 327 6.95 -23.81 -8.60
N VAL A 328 6.94 -24.32 -7.38
CA VAL A 328 6.71 -23.58 -6.13
C VAL A 328 7.83 -23.88 -5.14
N THR A 329 8.06 -22.97 -4.19
CA THR A 329 9.04 -23.18 -3.14
C THR A 329 8.42 -23.97 -2.00
N VAL A 330 9.08 -25.03 -1.55
CA VAL A 330 8.78 -25.70 -0.29
C VAL A 330 9.94 -25.47 0.67
N SER A 331 9.62 -24.99 1.85
CA SER A 331 10.55 -24.77 2.96
C SER A 331 10.05 -25.45 4.22
N GLY A 332 10.85 -25.48 5.27
CA GLY A 332 10.44 -26.01 6.57
C GLY A 332 11.63 -26.25 7.47
N ARG A 333 11.35 -26.71 8.68
CA ARG A 333 12.34 -27.11 9.67
C ARG A 333 12.15 -28.57 10.07
N ILE A 334 13.26 -29.30 10.14
CA ILE A 334 13.29 -30.70 10.54
C ILE A 334 13.96 -30.80 11.91
N THR A 335 13.28 -31.46 12.84
CA THR A 335 13.76 -31.66 14.22
C THR A 335 13.63 -33.11 14.64
N TYR A 336 14.37 -33.50 15.67
CA TYR A 336 14.26 -34.80 16.32
C TYR A 336 14.27 -34.63 17.83
N ASP A 337 13.66 -35.56 18.55
CA ASP A 337 13.79 -35.66 20.00
C ASP A 337 15.19 -36.17 20.38
N PHE A 338 15.98 -35.31 21.02
CA PHE A 338 17.22 -35.71 21.65
C PHE A 338 16.97 -36.05 23.12
N VAL A 339 17.49 -37.19 23.57
CA VAL A 339 17.44 -37.60 24.98
C VAL A 339 18.83 -37.38 25.60
N PRO A 340 19.02 -36.41 26.51
CA PRO A 340 20.32 -36.19 27.16
C PRO A 340 20.60 -37.25 28.22
N HIS A 341 21.87 -37.37 28.65
CA HIS A 341 22.21 -38.12 29.84
C HIS A 341 21.94 -37.33 31.13
N ASP A 342 21.51 -38.03 32.18
CA ASP A 342 21.48 -37.53 33.54
C ASP A 342 22.91 -37.47 34.12
N SER A 343 23.28 -36.30 34.66
CA SER A 343 24.61 -36.05 35.20
C SER A 343 25.00 -36.89 36.43
N ILE A 344 24.04 -37.56 37.08
CA ILE A 344 24.25 -38.36 38.30
C ILE A 344 24.27 -39.84 37.97
N THR A 345 23.32 -40.33 37.18
CA THR A 345 23.20 -41.76 36.86
C THR A 345 23.97 -42.15 35.60
N SER A 346 24.39 -41.19 34.79
CA SER A 346 24.95 -41.39 33.45
C SER A 346 24.00 -42.11 32.47
N GLY A 347 22.75 -42.40 32.86
CA GLY A 347 21.73 -42.95 31.96
C GLY A 347 20.93 -41.85 31.25
N LEU A 348 20.05 -42.24 30.33
CA LEU A 348 19.19 -41.32 29.58
C LEU A 348 18.10 -40.67 30.45
N ASP A 349 17.97 -39.35 30.38
CA ASP A 349 16.93 -38.56 31.04
C ASP A 349 15.78 -38.23 30.07
N TYR A 350 14.83 -39.15 29.97
CA TYR A 350 13.60 -38.97 29.19
C TYR A 350 12.66 -37.87 29.72
N SER A 351 12.93 -37.31 30.91
CA SER A 351 12.18 -36.14 31.39
C SER A 351 12.71 -34.81 30.84
N ALA A 352 13.91 -34.83 30.27
CA ALA A 352 14.62 -33.69 29.70
C ALA A 352 14.76 -33.78 28.17
N ILE A 353 13.84 -34.44 27.47
CA ILE A 353 13.84 -34.53 26.01
C ILE A 353 13.84 -33.12 25.38
N GLU A 354 14.75 -32.92 24.42
CA GLU A 354 14.93 -31.67 23.71
C GLU A 354 14.69 -31.85 22.21
N ALA A 355 13.83 -31.03 21.61
CA ALA A 355 13.72 -30.99 20.16
C ALA A 355 14.94 -30.27 19.55
N ARG A 356 15.85 -31.04 18.94
CA ARG A 356 17.06 -30.54 18.28
C ARG A 356 16.92 -30.50 16.76
N PRO A 357 17.62 -29.59 16.07
CA PRO A 357 17.60 -29.54 14.61
C PRO A 357 18.25 -30.78 14.00
N VAL A 358 17.67 -31.33 12.94
CA VAL A 358 18.36 -32.31 12.10
C VAL A 358 19.32 -31.56 11.18
N ARG A 359 20.64 -31.66 11.40
CA ARG A 359 21.67 -30.85 10.71
C ARG A 359 22.29 -31.59 9.52
N GLY A 360 22.43 -30.92 8.37
CA GLY A 360 23.14 -31.45 7.19
C GLY A 360 22.47 -32.63 6.47
N ALA A 361 21.25 -33.01 6.83
CA ALA A 361 20.58 -34.19 6.29
C ALA A 361 20.00 -33.93 4.90
N LEU A 362 20.07 -34.94 4.02
CA LEU A 362 19.47 -34.89 2.69
C LEU A 362 17.93 -34.88 2.76
N VAL A 363 17.31 -33.84 2.22
CA VAL A 363 15.86 -33.68 2.11
C VAL A 363 15.43 -33.77 0.65
N GLN A 364 14.37 -34.53 0.36
CA GLN A 364 13.85 -34.72 -0.99
C GLN A 364 12.33 -34.57 -1.03
N ALA A 365 11.81 -34.03 -2.13
CA ALA A 365 10.41 -34.17 -2.47
C ALA A 365 10.20 -35.48 -3.25
N LEU A 366 9.20 -36.26 -2.83
CA LEU A 366 8.80 -37.50 -3.49
C LEU A 366 7.43 -37.31 -4.14
N ASN A 367 7.19 -38.02 -5.25
CA ASN A 367 5.85 -38.17 -5.79
C ASN A 367 5.01 -39.01 -4.83
N ALA A 368 3.88 -38.47 -4.37
CA ALA A 368 3.06 -39.14 -3.35
C ALA A 368 2.40 -40.44 -3.84
N ALA A 369 2.28 -40.65 -5.17
CA ALA A 369 1.62 -41.81 -5.74
C ALA A 369 2.53 -43.05 -5.83
N ASP A 370 3.83 -42.87 -6.11
CA ASP A 370 4.78 -43.98 -6.30
C ASP A 370 5.97 -43.96 -5.33
N GLY A 371 6.16 -42.87 -4.57
CA GLY A 371 7.24 -42.71 -3.59
C GLY A 371 8.60 -42.40 -4.22
N ASN A 372 8.69 -42.17 -5.53
CA ASN A 372 9.96 -41.89 -6.20
C ASN A 372 10.40 -40.43 -5.98
N PRO A 373 11.71 -40.17 -5.82
CA PRO A 373 12.24 -38.81 -5.76
C PRO A 373 11.94 -38.00 -7.02
N ILE A 374 11.61 -36.73 -6.84
CA ILE A 374 11.42 -35.77 -7.93
C ILE A 374 12.79 -35.16 -8.28
N ALA A 375 13.23 -35.38 -9.52
CA ALA A 375 14.53 -34.89 -9.97
C ALA A 375 14.63 -33.36 -9.86
N GLY A 376 15.68 -32.87 -9.21
CA GLY A 376 15.90 -31.43 -8.97
C GLY A 376 15.21 -30.88 -7.72
N SER A 377 14.41 -31.68 -7.01
CA SER A 377 13.73 -31.29 -5.77
C SER A 377 14.40 -31.92 -4.55
N GLU A 378 15.68 -31.63 -4.37
CA GLU A 378 16.49 -32.10 -3.26
C GLU A 378 17.40 -31.01 -2.71
N THR A 379 17.71 -31.09 -1.42
CA THR A 379 18.52 -30.10 -0.69
C THR A 379 19.09 -30.75 0.57
N THR A 380 19.84 -29.99 1.37
CA THR A 380 20.28 -30.40 2.70
C THR A 380 19.80 -29.42 3.76
N THR A 381 19.59 -29.89 5.00
CA THR A 381 19.26 -28.99 6.10
C THR A 381 20.47 -28.17 6.54
N ASP A 382 20.24 -26.92 6.94
CA ASP A 382 21.26 -26.07 7.55
C ASP A 382 21.52 -26.42 9.03
N THR A 383 22.34 -25.61 9.72
CA THR A 383 22.68 -25.79 11.15
C THR A 383 21.48 -25.66 12.09
N ASP A 384 20.42 -24.99 11.64
CA ASP A 384 19.18 -24.79 12.40
C ASP A 384 18.10 -25.81 12.01
N GLY A 385 18.42 -26.75 11.11
CA GLY A 385 17.50 -27.77 10.60
C GLY A 385 16.56 -27.27 9.51
N ASN A 386 16.75 -26.06 9.00
CA ASN A 386 15.89 -25.51 7.95
C ASN A 386 16.30 -26.04 6.58
N TYR A 387 15.32 -26.18 5.70
CA TYR A 387 15.54 -26.53 4.30
C TYR A 387 14.67 -25.67 3.37
N THR A 388 15.10 -25.57 2.12
CA THR A 388 14.31 -24.97 1.03
C THR A 388 14.61 -25.69 -0.28
N MET A 389 13.58 -25.95 -1.08
CA MET A 389 13.70 -26.57 -2.41
C MET A 389 12.59 -26.09 -3.35
N GLN A 390 12.83 -26.21 -4.66
CA GLN A 390 11.79 -26.04 -5.67
C GLN A 390 11.13 -27.38 -5.97
N VAL A 391 9.80 -27.38 -6.10
CA VAL A 391 9.01 -28.57 -6.46
C VAL A 391 8.05 -28.22 -7.60
N PRO A 392 7.64 -29.19 -8.43
CA PRO A 392 6.62 -28.96 -9.44
C PRO A 392 5.33 -28.41 -8.83
N ALA A 393 4.77 -27.36 -9.43
CA ALA A 393 3.47 -26.81 -9.07
C ALA A 393 2.34 -27.80 -9.43
N GLN A 394 1.23 -27.75 -8.69
CA GLN A 394 0.04 -28.57 -8.89
C GLN A 394 0.32 -30.08 -8.91
N ALA A 395 1.28 -30.52 -8.09
CA ALA A 395 1.70 -31.90 -7.99
C ALA A 395 1.39 -32.45 -6.60
N SER A 396 0.95 -33.72 -6.55
CA SER A 396 0.80 -34.46 -5.30
C SER A 396 2.15 -34.99 -4.84
N ILE A 397 2.68 -34.41 -3.77
CA ILE A 397 4.03 -34.66 -3.28
C ILE A 397 4.05 -34.95 -1.78
N ARG A 398 5.18 -35.44 -1.28
CA ARG A 398 5.50 -35.51 0.15
C ARG A 398 6.96 -35.18 0.36
N ILE A 399 7.31 -34.64 1.52
CA ILE A 399 8.71 -34.36 1.88
C ILE A 399 9.30 -35.51 2.68
N ARG A 400 10.53 -35.92 2.33
CA ARG A 400 11.31 -36.93 3.03
C ARG A 400 12.61 -36.33 3.55
N ALA A 401 12.88 -36.50 4.84
CA ALA A 401 14.21 -36.34 5.41
C ALA A 401 14.91 -37.71 5.41
N ASN A 402 16.03 -37.85 4.72
CA ASN A 402 16.81 -39.09 4.76
C ASN A 402 17.80 -39.02 5.92
N ALA A 403 18.00 -40.13 6.63
CA ALA A 403 19.09 -40.28 7.57
C ALA A 403 20.43 -40.46 6.81
N ARG A 404 20.83 -39.39 6.11
CA ARG A 404 22.04 -39.34 5.29
C ARG A 404 22.65 -37.94 5.29
N LEU A 405 23.92 -37.85 5.67
CA LEU A 405 24.76 -36.67 5.41
C LEU A 405 25.44 -36.88 4.06
N LEU A 406 25.15 -36.03 3.08
CA LEU A 406 25.69 -36.15 1.72
C LEU A 406 26.30 -34.84 1.27
N LYS A 407 27.57 -34.91 0.84
CA LYS A 407 28.24 -33.84 0.11
C LYS A 407 29.15 -34.44 -0.95
N SER A 408 28.77 -34.30 -2.21
CA SER A 408 29.45 -34.97 -3.35
C SER A 408 30.11 -34.02 -4.36
N ASP A 409 29.78 -32.73 -4.31
CA ASP A 409 30.03 -31.85 -5.45
C ASP A 409 31.44 -31.23 -5.46
N ALA A 410 32.03 -31.01 -4.29
CA ALA A 410 33.40 -30.52 -4.10
C ALA A 410 33.88 -30.79 -2.67
N ALA A 411 35.19 -30.85 -2.47
CA ALA A 411 35.81 -30.95 -1.16
C ALA A 411 35.30 -29.86 -0.19
N PRO A 412 35.09 -30.18 1.08
CA PRO A 412 35.18 -31.53 1.66
C PRO A 412 34.03 -32.42 1.18
N VAL A 413 34.28 -33.73 1.00
CA VAL A 413 33.30 -34.70 0.45
C VAL A 413 32.99 -35.76 1.50
N TRP A 414 31.73 -36.18 1.61
CA TRP A 414 31.31 -37.29 2.48
C TRP A 414 29.98 -37.92 2.05
N ASP A 415 29.76 -39.16 2.47
CA ASP A 415 28.51 -39.88 2.33
C ASP A 415 28.33 -40.81 3.54
N PHE A 416 27.57 -40.34 4.54
CA PHE A 416 27.32 -41.07 5.78
C PHE A 416 25.84 -41.43 5.85
N GLN A 417 25.55 -42.73 6.03
CA GLN A 417 24.18 -43.26 5.91
C GLN A 417 23.83 -44.12 7.12
N VAL A 418 22.69 -43.85 7.75
CA VAL A 418 22.14 -44.76 8.77
C VAL A 418 21.21 -45.77 8.10
N VAL A 419 21.58 -47.04 8.16
CA VAL A 419 20.91 -48.14 7.47
C VAL A 419 20.42 -49.20 8.44
N ASP A 420 19.33 -49.87 8.08
CA ASP A 420 18.71 -50.92 8.92
C ASP A 420 19.62 -52.14 9.06
N ASN A 421 19.91 -52.51 10.31
CA ASN A 421 20.79 -53.61 10.67
C ASN A 421 20.08 -54.91 11.11
N GLY A 422 18.75 -54.99 11.05
CA GLY A 422 18.06 -56.20 11.51
C GLY A 422 16.60 -56.36 11.16
N GLY A 423 15.91 -55.29 10.74
CA GLY A 423 14.52 -55.36 10.30
C GLY A 423 14.33 -56.09 8.97
N VAL A 424 15.34 -56.05 8.08
CA VAL A 424 15.32 -56.70 6.76
C VAL A 424 16.64 -57.41 6.43
N ILE A 425 16.81 -58.61 6.99
CA ILE A 425 18.07 -59.41 6.92
C ILE A 425 18.54 -59.83 5.51
N ASP A 426 17.69 -59.78 4.48
CA ASP A 426 17.99 -60.31 3.14
C ASP A 426 18.16 -59.22 2.05
N GLU A 427 18.04 -57.93 2.39
CA GLU A 427 18.17 -56.83 1.42
C GLU A 427 19.62 -56.29 1.35
N ASN A 428 20.18 -56.24 0.12
CA ASN A 428 21.49 -55.65 -0.16
C ASN A 428 21.38 -54.72 -1.38
N PRO A 429 21.63 -53.40 -1.25
CA PRO A 429 22.07 -52.70 -0.03
C PRO A 429 20.99 -52.64 1.06
N LYS A 430 21.43 -52.52 2.33
CA LYS A 430 20.53 -52.34 3.48
C LYS A 430 19.67 -51.07 3.32
N PRO A 431 18.38 -51.09 3.72
CA PRO A 431 17.50 -49.92 3.59
C PRO A 431 17.98 -48.71 4.40
N LEU A 432 17.93 -47.52 3.79
CA LEU A 432 18.22 -46.23 4.44
C LEU A 432 17.03 -45.78 5.30
N TYR A 433 17.28 -45.34 6.54
CA TYR A 433 16.24 -44.73 7.37
C TYR A 433 15.82 -43.36 6.82
N ALA A 434 14.54 -43.05 6.95
CA ALA A 434 13.99 -41.77 6.52
C ALA A 434 12.73 -41.39 7.31
N LEU A 435 12.49 -40.09 7.43
CA LEU A 435 11.28 -39.49 7.99
C LEU A 435 10.43 -38.91 6.85
N ASP A 436 9.24 -39.48 6.66
CA ASP A 436 8.28 -38.99 5.68
C ASP A 436 7.23 -38.09 6.29
N GLY A 437 6.97 -36.96 5.65
CA GLY A 437 5.78 -36.15 5.87
C GLY A 437 4.52 -36.71 5.21
N ASP A 438 3.40 -36.09 5.53
CA ASP A 438 2.12 -36.32 4.85
C ASP A 438 2.16 -35.85 3.39
N ALA A 439 1.31 -36.46 2.56
CA ALA A 439 1.14 -36.06 1.17
C ALA A 439 0.26 -34.79 1.07
N PHE A 440 0.63 -33.87 0.17
CA PHE A 440 -0.12 -32.65 -0.12
C PHE A 440 -0.03 -32.26 -1.60
N ASP A 441 -0.96 -31.42 -2.06
CA ASP A 441 -0.92 -30.82 -3.40
C ASP A 441 -0.18 -29.49 -3.32
N SER A 442 0.93 -29.37 -4.05
CA SER A 442 1.78 -28.18 -4.05
C SER A 442 1.07 -26.92 -4.58
N GLY A 443 -0.01 -27.07 -5.36
CA GLY A 443 -0.77 -25.92 -5.87
C GLY A 443 0.11 -24.91 -6.62
N ILE A 444 -0.14 -23.62 -6.43
CA ILE A 444 0.60 -22.52 -7.08
C ILE A 444 1.18 -21.52 -6.07
N GLN A 445 1.20 -21.88 -4.79
CA GLN A 445 1.71 -21.05 -3.69
C GLN A 445 2.84 -21.77 -2.98
N ASP A 446 3.74 -21.02 -2.35
CA ASP A 446 4.83 -21.58 -1.55
C ASP A 446 4.29 -22.28 -0.29
N TRP A 447 5.02 -23.29 0.18
CA TRP A 447 4.66 -24.11 1.34
C TRP A 447 5.72 -24.08 2.44
N VAL A 448 5.26 -24.22 3.68
CA VAL A 448 6.08 -24.52 4.85
C VAL A 448 5.64 -25.88 5.40
N VAL A 449 6.56 -26.84 5.46
CA VAL A 449 6.33 -28.21 5.90
C VAL A 449 7.38 -28.56 6.96
N ASP A 450 6.99 -28.50 8.22
CA ASP A 450 7.87 -28.92 9.31
C ASP A 450 7.76 -30.43 9.54
N LEU A 451 8.89 -31.07 9.84
CA LEU A 451 8.94 -32.48 10.20
C LEU A 451 9.56 -32.63 11.59
N HIS A 452 9.04 -33.57 12.36
CA HIS A 452 9.56 -33.91 13.67
C HIS A 452 9.67 -35.43 13.81
N ALA A 453 10.84 -35.89 14.25
CA ALA A 453 11.09 -37.28 14.56
C ALA A 453 10.96 -37.50 16.07
N ASP A 454 9.89 -38.18 16.49
CA ASP A 454 9.68 -38.50 17.90
C ASP A 454 10.66 -39.57 18.39
N SER A 455 11.00 -39.51 19.69
CA SER A 455 11.81 -40.54 20.36
C SER A 455 11.15 -41.92 20.41
N GLY A 456 9.81 -41.96 20.35
CA GLY A 456 9.02 -43.18 20.53
C GLY A 456 8.81 -43.58 22.00
N TRP A 457 9.30 -42.78 22.95
CA TRP A 457 9.13 -42.98 24.39
C TRP A 457 7.78 -42.43 24.87
N ASP A 458 6.98 -43.24 25.57
CA ASP A 458 5.65 -42.82 26.07
C ASP A 458 5.62 -42.39 27.55
N GLY A 459 6.79 -42.35 28.19
CA GLY A 459 6.97 -42.07 29.60
C GLY A 459 7.28 -43.31 30.46
N ALA A 460 7.18 -44.52 29.90
CA ALA A 460 7.52 -45.75 30.61
C ALA A 460 8.41 -46.72 29.81
N ALA A 461 8.22 -46.80 28.49
CA ALA A 461 9.00 -47.66 27.59
C ALA A 461 8.97 -47.10 26.16
N TYR A 462 9.75 -47.70 25.25
CA TYR A 462 9.56 -47.47 23.82
C TYR A 462 8.32 -48.21 23.32
N SER A 463 7.22 -47.49 23.13
CA SER A 463 5.97 -48.03 22.56
C SER A 463 5.65 -47.51 21.16
N GLY A 464 6.33 -46.43 20.74
CA GLY A 464 6.29 -45.87 19.39
C GLY A 464 7.48 -46.30 18.52
N ILE A 465 7.51 -45.79 17.29
CA ILE A 465 8.69 -45.91 16.43
C ILE A 465 9.76 -44.97 16.98
N ARG A 466 10.99 -45.48 17.14
CA ARG A 466 12.20 -44.68 17.48
C ARG A 466 12.67 -43.86 16.27
N ALA A 467 11.83 -42.93 15.80
CA ALA A 467 12.07 -42.17 14.58
C ALA A 467 13.25 -41.19 14.73
N ALA A 468 13.48 -40.69 15.95
CA ALA A 468 14.58 -39.78 16.26
C ALA A 468 15.97 -40.44 16.21
N ALA A 469 16.07 -41.74 16.51
CA ALA A 469 17.33 -42.44 16.69
C ALA A 469 18.29 -42.34 15.49
N PRO A 470 17.87 -42.57 14.22
CA PRO A 470 18.76 -42.37 13.07
C PRO A 470 19.29 -40.94 12.94
N PHE A 471 18.52 -39.93 13.35
CA PHE A 471 18.95 -38.54 13.27
C PHE A 471 19.84 -38.13 14.45
N ALA A 472 19.63 -38.70 15.64
CA ALA A 472 20.53 -38.56 16.78
C ALA A 472 21.93 -39.13 16.46
N ILE A 473 21.97 -40.30 15.83
CA ILE A 473 23.21 -40.93 15.35
C ILE A 473 23.96 -40.01 14.38
N LEU A 474 23.25 -39.46 13.38
CA LEU A 474 23.87 -38.53 12.44
C LEU A 474 24.32 -37.23 13.07
N ASP A 475 23.64 -36.77 14.12
CA ASP A 475 24.00 -35.54 14.81
C ASP A 475 25.36 -35.69 15.53
N ALA A 476 25.63 -36.85 16.12
CA ALA A 476 26.95 -37.17 16.68
C ALA A 476 28.04 -37.22 15.60
N VAL A 477 27.74 -37.81 14.43
CA VAL A 477 28.63 -37.81 13.27
C VAL A 477 28.85 -36.39 12.73
N TYR A 478 27.82 -35.55 12.72
CA TYR A 478 27.90 -34.16 12.27
C TYR A 478 28.92 -33.37 13.11
N ASP A 479 28.87 -33.51 14.43
CA ASP A 479 29.82 -32.83 15.32
C ASP A 479 31.25 -33.36 15.17
N SER A 480 31.40 -34.68 14.99
CA SER A 480 32.69 -35.31 14.70
C SER A 480 33.33 -34.78 13.42
N VAL A 481 32.53 -34.64 12.35
CA VAL A 481 32.95 -34.05 11.07
C VAL A 481 33.31 -32.58 11.24
N ALA A 482 32.51 -31.82 11.99
CA ALA A 482 32.73 -30.39 12.22
C ALA A 482 34.06 -30.14 12.94
N LEU A 483 34.39 -30.95 13.96
CA LEU A 483 35.67 -30.89 14.66
C LEU A 483 36.85 -31.10 13.70
N VAL A 484 36.80 -32.18 12.90
CA VAL A 484 37.88 -32.50 11.96
C VAL A 484 38.03 -31.44 10.87
N LEU A 485 36.93 -30.96 10.30
CA LEU A 485 36.96 -29.94 9.24
C LEU A 485 37.47 -28.57 9.72
N ALA A 486 37.51 -28.31 11.03
CA ALA A 486 38.16 -27.12 11.58
C ALA A 486 39.67 -27.10 11.30
N SER A 487 40.31 -28.26 11.13
CA SER A 487 41.74 -28.41 10.82
C SER A 487 42.00 -28.95 9.42
N GLY A 488 41.11 -29.80 8.89
CA GLY A 488 41.18 -30.38 7.54
C GLY A 488 40.03 -29.96 6.63
N PRO A 489 39.92 -28.69 6.20
CA PRO A 489 38.74 -28.19 5.49
C PRO A 489 38.50 -28.80 4.10
N ASP A 490 39.54 -29.37 3.48
CA ASP A 490 39.49 -29.98 2.15
C ASP A 490 39.46 -31.52 2.20
N LEU A 491 39.20 -32.10 3.37
CA LEU A 491 39.28 -33.55 3.57
C LEU A 491 38.18 -34.31 2.81
N GLU A 492 38.55 -35.44 2.22
CA GLU A 492 37.62 -36.37 1.58
C GLU A 492 37.40 -37.58 2.50
N PHE A 493 36.18 -37.73 3.00
CA PHE A 493 35.78 -38.86 3.82
C PHE A 493 35.22 -39.97 2.94
N PRO A 494 35.78 -41.20 2.98
CA PRO A 494 35.17 -42.37 2.36
C PRO A 494 33.75 -42.61 2.89
N GLN A 495 32.89 -43.23 2.08
CA GLN A 495 31.52 -43.56 2.51
C GLN A 495 31.51 -44.39 3.81
N LEU A 496 30.65 -44.04 4.77
CA LEU A 496 30.46 -44.77 6.03
C LEU A 496 29.00 -45.21 6.16
N LEU A 497 28.79 -46.50 6.45
CA LEU A 497 27.47 -47.00 6.84
C LEU A 497 27.39 -47.14 8.36
N LEU A 498 26.34 -46.56 8.95
CA LEU A 498 26.01 -46.63 10.36
C LEU A 498 24.86 -47.64 10.48
N ASN A 499 25.20 -48.86 10.87
CA ASN A 499 24.26 -49.97 10.96
C ASN A 499 23.55 -49.92 12.30
N TRP A 500 22.27 -49.55 12.29
CA TRP A 500 21.45 -49.48 13.49
C TRP A 500 20.07 -50.11 13.25
N SER A 501 19.46 -50.67 14.29
CA SER A 501 18.07 -51.12 14.24
C SER A 501 17.51 -51.29 15.65
N PRO A 502 16.22 -51.00 15.91
CA PRO A 502 15.57 -51.44 17.14
C PRO A 502 15.50 -52.97 17.26
N PHE A 503 15.78 -53.69 16.17
CA PHE A 503 15.82 -55.16 16.12
C PHE A 503 17.19 -55.64 15.66
N ASN A 504 18.26 -55.05 16.20
CA ASN A 504 19.64 -55.37 15.83
C ASN A 504 19.86 -56.89 15.73
N THR A 505 20.52 -57.30 14.64
CA THR A 505 20.96 -58.69 14.46
C THR A 505 22.47 -58.74 14.44
N THR A 506 23.03 -59.77 15.05
CA THR A 506 24.47 -59.99 15.07
C THR A 506 24.86 -60.88 13.89
N ASP A 507 25.93 -60.55 13.18
CA ASP A 507 26.73 -61.59 12.52
C ASP A 507 27.40 -62.47 13.59
N ALA A 508 27.81 -63.69 13.22
CA ALA A 508 28.12 -64.78 14.17
C ALA A 508 29.18 -64.52 15.25
N ASP A 509 29.87 -63.36 15.23
CA ASP A 509 30.96 -62.98 16.13
C ASP A 509 30.71 -61.67 16.94
N ALA A 510 29.58 -60.97 16.77
CA ALA A 510 29.25 -59.74 17.51
C ALA A 510 28.24 -59.97 18.66
N SER A 511 28.29 -59.14 19.71
CA SER A 511 27.32 -59.18 20.83
C SER A 511 26.39 -57.97 20.78
N ILE A 512 25.11 -58.19 21.06
CA ILE A 512 24.15 -57.10 21.28
C ILE A 512 24.53 -56.31 22.55
N GLY A 513 24.37 -54.99 22.52
CA GLY A 513 24.87 -54.06 23.52
C GLY A 513 26.38 -53.80 23.41
N VAL A 514 26.92 -53.84 22.18
CA VAL A 514 28.31 -53.44 21.91
C VAL A 514 28.38 -52.77 20.54
N SER A 515 28.64 -51.47 20.52
CA SER A 515 28.96 -50.74 19.29
C SER A 515 30.43 -50.95 18.89
N PHE A 516 30.72 -51.01 17.59
CA PHE A 516 32.10 -51.12 17.09
C PHE A 516 32.25 -50.70 15.62
N TYR A 517 33.44 -50.19 15.29
CA TYR A 517 33.90 -49.93 13.93
C TYR A 517 34.43 -51.21 13.24
N ASP A 518 33.96 -51.47 12.02
CA ASP A 518 34.46 -52.53 11.13
C ASP A 518 35.10 -51.93 9.85
N PRO A 519 36.43 -52.07 9.68
CA PRO A 519 37.13 -51.59 8.49
C PRO A 519 36.94 -52.47 7.25
N ASN A 520 36.42 -53.71 7.38
CA ASN A 520 36.45 -54.72 6.31
C ASN A 520 35.22 -55.64 6.27
N ASP A 521 34.11 -55.16 5.72
CA ASP A 521 33.02 -56.06 5.31
C ASP A 521 33.06 -56.38 3.80
N PRO A 522 33.39 -57.62 3.40
CA PRO A 522 33.34 -58.05 2.00
C PRO A 522 31.92 -58.22 1.43
N SER A 523 30.87 -58.10 2.25
CA SER A 523 29.45 -58.30 1.90
C SER A 523 28.74 -57.02 1.44
N VAL A 524 29.28 -55.85 1.77
CA VAL A 524 28.79 -54.54 1.31
C VAL A 524 29.50 -54.18 0.00
N THR A 525 28.76 -53.66 -0.98
CA THR A 525 29.31 -53.24 -2.26
C THR A 525 29.11 -51.72 -2.47
N PRO A 526 30.18 -50.94 -2.69
CA PRO A 526 31.58 -51.37 -2.64
C PRO A 526 31.99 -51.80 -1.22
N SER A 527 33.03 -52.64 -1.10
CA SER A 527 33.61 -53.00 0.20
C SER A 527 33.84 -51.72 1.00
N GLY A 528 33.09 -51.54 2.07
CA GLY A 528 32.88 -50.23 2.70
C GLY A 528 33.19 -50.26 4.18
N THR A 529 33.49 -49.09 4.73
CA THR A 529 33.63 -48.86 6.16
C THR A 529 32.29 -48.79 6.84
N GLN A 530 32.18 -49.43 7.99
CA GLN A 530 30.92 -49.52 8.71
C GLN A 530 31.13 -49.34 10.21
N ILE A 531 30.13 -48.80 10.88
CA ILE A 531 29.99 -48.88 12.34
C ILE A 531 28.72 -49.67 12.60
N PHE A 532 28.80 -50.65 13.50
CA PHE A 532 27.65 -51.36 14.02
C PHE A 532 27.26 -50.73 15.36
N ILE A 533 26.01 -50.29 15.45
CA ILE A 533 25.42 -49.63 16.62
C ILE A 533 24.41 -50.63 17.19
N LEU A 534 24.89 -51.54 18.04
CA LEU A 534 24.19 -52.78 18.40
C LEU A 534 23.36 -52.70 19.68
N GLY A 535 22.89 -51.51 20.05
CA GLY A 535 22.07 -51.33 21.23
C GLY A 535 20.77 -52.15 21.26
N GLU A 536 20.33 -52.48 22.47
CA GLU A 536 19.12 -53.19 22.84
C GLU A 536 18.40 -52.49 24.00
N GLU A 537 17.08 -52.31 23.84
CA GLU A 537 16.23 -51.76 24.89
C GLU A 537 16.29 -52.61 26.17
N ASP A 538 16.29 -51.92 27.30
CA ASP A 538 16.45 -52.43 28.67
C ASP A 538 17.78 -53.13 28.97
N VAL A 539 18.72 -53.09 28.03
CA VAL A 539 20.06 -53.67 28.16
C VAL A 539 21.12 -52.60 28.04
N ASP A 540 21.19 -51.93 26.88
CA ASP A 540 22.25 -50.98 26.52
C ASP A 540 21.86 -50.32 25.19
N THR A 541 21.53 -49.03 25.15
CA THR A 541 21.10 -48.39 23.89
C THR A 541 22.05 -47.28 23.48
N ASP A 542 22.65 -47.38 22.30
CA ASP A 542 23.67 -46.41 21.90
C ASP A 542 23.18 -45.22 21.06
N GLU A 543 21.92 -45.16 20.60
CA GLU A 543 21.55 -44.13 19.60
C GLU A 543 21.61 -42.68 20.12
N TYR A 544 21.56 -42.51 21.44
CA TYR A 544 21.68 -41.22 22.12
C TYR A 544 23.01 -41.08 22.86
N ASP A 545 23.83 -42.15 22.88
CA ASP A 545 25.14 -42.18 23.53
C ASP A 545 26.16 -41.58 22.59
N ARG A 546 26.14 -40.25 22.53
CA ARG A 546 26.95 -39.48 21.58
C ARG A 546 28.44 -39.75 21.70
N ASP A 547 28.91 -40.06 22.90
CA ASP A 547 30.31 -40.35 23.16
C ASP A 547 30.72 -41.70 22.56
N ILE A 548 29.87 -42.73 22.66
CA ILE A 548 30.06 -44.04 21.99
C ILE A 548 30.10 -43.85 20.47
N LEU A 549 29.14 -43.11 19.92
CA LEU A 549 29.07 -42.87 18.48
C LEU A 549 30.27 -42.09 17.95
N ALA A 550 30.73 -41.07 18.68
CA ALA A 550 31.91 -40.30 18.32
C ALA A 550 33.20 -41.11 18.49
N HIS A 551 33.29 -41.98 19.49
CA HIS A 551 34.40 -42.91 19.70
C HIS A 551 34.55 -43.86 18.50
N GLU A 552 33.46 -44.50 18.07
CA GLU A 552 33.51 -45.39 16.91
C GLU A 552 33.81 -44.63 15.60
N TRP A 553 33.32 -43.39 15.49
CA TRP A 553 33.68 -42.53 14.38
C TRP A 553 35.16 -42.14 14.40
N ALA A 554 35.78 -41.99 15.58
CA ALA A 554 37.21 -41.72 15.73
C ALA A 554 38.07 -42.87 15.20
N HIS A 555 37.64 -44.12 15.39
CA HIS A 555 38.28 -45.31 14.80
C HIS A 555 38.16 -45.32 13.27
N TYR A 556 37.00 -44.93 12.74
CA TYR A 556 36.83 -44.71 11.31
C TYR A 556 37.80 -43.65 10.78
N PHE A 557 37.94 -42.52 11.47
CA PHE A 557 38.91 -41.49 11.12
C PHE A 557 40.36 -42.00 11.19
N GLU A 558 40.70 -42.74 12.26
CA GLU A 558 42.04 -43.30 12.47
C GLU A 558 42.45 -44.24 11.32
N ASP A 559 41.52 -45.06 10.84
CA ASP A 559 41.73 -46.02 9.75
C ASP A 559 41.74 -45.39 8.36
N ARG A 560 40.87 -44.39 8.11
CA ARG A 560 40.64 -43.86 6.75
C ARG A 560 41.40 -42.59 6.42
N VAL A 561 41.75 -41.81 7.43
CA VAL A 561 42.38 -40.49 7.26
C VAL A 561 43.76 -40.46 7.88
N ALA A 562 43.90 -41.01 9.09
CA ALA A 562 45.19 -41.12 9.77
C ALA A 562 45.86 -42.47 9.46
N ARG A 563 46.58 -43.03 10.44
CA ARG A 563 47.14 -44.37 10.39
C ARG A 563 46.87 -45.06 11.71
N THR A 564 46.43 -46.31 11.64
CA THR A 564 46.32 -47.24 12.76
C THR A 564 47.09 -48.53 12.48
N ASP A 565 47.82 -49.05 13.48
CA ASP A 565 48.54 -50.33 13.39
C ASP A 565 47.81 -51.48 14.11
N SER A 566 46.73 -51.16 14.82
CA SER A 566 45.83 -52.09 15.50
C SER A 566 44.59 -51.30 15.90
N ILE A 567 43.49 -51.48 15.19
CA ILE A 567 42.20 -50.88 15.51
C ILE A 567 41.62 -51.62 16.68
N ALA A 568 41.57 -50.96 17.84
CA ALA A 568 40.74 -51.32 18.99
C ALA A 568 40.72 -52.83 19.37
N GLY A 569 39.79 -53.22 20.23
CA GLY A 569 39.39 -54.62 20.42
C GLY A 569 38.85 -54.89 21.81
N GLY A 570 38.05 -55.96 21.99
CA GLY A 570 37.41 -56.23 23.28
C GLY A 570 38.40 -56.37 24.45
N HIS A 571 38.30 -55.47 25.43
CA HIS A 571 39.11 -55.44 26.64
C HIS A 571 38.34 -54.79 27.81
N SER A 572 38.95 -54.77 29.00
CA SER A 572 38.44 -54.05 30.17
C SER A 572 39.33 -52.85 30.51
N PRO A 573 38.78 -51.76 31.09
CA PRO A 573 39.59 -50.60 31.53
C PRO A 573 40.70 -50.91 32.54
N ALA A 574 40.69 -52.10 33.15
CA ALA A 574 41.72 -52.56 34.07
C ALA A 574 42.86 -53.35 33.41
N ASP A 575 42.75 -53.66 32.11
CA ASP A 575 43.71 -54.46 31.39
C ASP A 575 44.97 -53.65 31.03
N LEU A 576 46.13 -54.32 30.99
CA LEU A 576 47.36 -53.76 30.43
C LEU A 576 47.38 -54.05 28.94
N LEU A 577 47.21 -53.01 28.11
CA LEU A 577 46.99 -53.15 26.68
C LEU A 577 48.30 -53.14 25.87
N ASP A 578 48.24 -53.72 24.67
CA ASP A 578 49.26 -53.45 23.65
C ASP A 578 49.27 -51.94 23.37
N LEU A 579 50.46 -51.33 23.29
CA LEU A 579 50.63 -49.88 23.10
C LEU A 579 49.83 -49.29 21.93
N ARG A 580 49.56 -50.09 20.89
CA ARG A 580 48.75 -49.65 19.73
C ARG A 580 47.27 -49.60 20.09
N VAL A 581 46.79 -50.61 20.82
CA VAL A 581 45.41 -50.68 21.30
C VAL A 581 45.17 -49.58 22.33
N ALA A 582 46.08 -49.42 23.30
CA ALA A 582 45.99 -48.34 24.28
C ALA A 582 45.87 -46.96 23.63
N PHE A 583 46.66 -46.71 22.58
CA PHE A 583 46.61 -45.44 21.85
C PHE A 583 45.33 -45.27 21.03
N SER A 584 44.91 -46.29 20.30
CA SER A 584 43.68 -46.26 19.48
C SER A 584 42.43 -46.03 20.33
N GLU A 585 42.30 -46.73 21.46
CA GLU A 585 41.15 -46.60 22.39
C GLU A 585 41.19 -45.29 23.17
N GLY A 586 42.38 -44.86 23.63
CA GLY A 586 42.57 -43.54 24.22
C GLY A 586 42.25 -42.40 23.25
N TRP A 587 42.59 -42.57 21.97
CA TRP A 587 42.18 -41.67 20.90
C TRP A 587 40.66 -41.66 20.73
N GLY A 588 39.99 -42.81 20.70
CA GLY A 588 38.54 -42.90 20.62
C GLY A 588 37.84 -42.14 21.75
N ASN A 589 38.25 -42.39 22.99
CA ASN A 589 37.70 -41.74 24.18
C ASN A 589 37.92 -40.22 24.15
N SER A 590 39.16 -39.79 23.85
CA SER A 590 39.49 -38.36 23.83
C SER A 590 38.83 -37.62 22.68
N PHE A 591 38.79 -38.19 21.48
CA PHE A 591 38.09 -37.62 20.34
C PHE A 591 36.60 -37.44 20.62
N ALA A 592 35.96 -38.43 21.25
CA ALA A 592 34.56 -38.34 21.65
C ALA A 592 34.31 -37.09 22.51
N ALA A 593 35.11 -36.91 23.57
CA ALA A 593 35.02 -35.75 24.45
C ALA A 593 35.31 -34.43 23.72
N MET A 594 36.27 -34.41 22.79
CA MET A 594 36.56 -33.22 21.97
C MET A 594 35.38 -32.86 21.05
N ALA A 595 34.74 -33.87 20.45
CA ALA A 595 33.66 -33.69 19.48
C ALA A 595 32.34 -33.31 20.16
N THR A 596 32.05 -33.88 21.33
CA THR A 596 30.84 -33.57 22.10
C THR A 596 31.00 -32.31 22.96
N GLY A 597 32.24 -31.91 23.27
CA GLY A 597 32.54 -30.83 24.19
C GLY A 597 32.20 -31.19 25.64
N ASP A 598 32.18 -32.49 25.96
CA ASP A 598 31.92 -33.01 27.30
C ASP A 598 33.04 -34.00 27.68
N PRO A 599 33.80 -33.74 28.75
CA PRO A 599 34.88 -34.63 29.18
C PRO A 599 34.40 -35.96 29.78
N ALA A 600 33.12 -36.04 30.14
CA ALA A 600 32.53 -37.25 30.68
C ALA A 600 31.92 -38.07 29.55
N TYR A 601 32.65 -39.10 29.12
CA TYR A 601 32.15 -40.18 28.29
C TYR A 601 31.00 -40.90 29.00
N ARG A 602 29.86 -41.08 28.35
CA ARG A 602 28.71 -41.78 28.93
C ARG A 602 28.14 -42.86 28.00
N ASP A 603 27.66 -43.90 28.65
CA ASP A 603 27.10 -45.11 28.05
C ASP A 603 25.87 -45.53 28.87
N ALA A 604 24.70 -45.56 28.23
CA ALA A 604 23.41 -45.75 28.86
C ALA A 604 22.97 -47.22 28.90
N VAL A 605 23.26 -47.87 30.03
CA VAL A 605 22.91 -49.28 30.23
C VAL A 605 21.77 -49.52 31.23
N GLY A 606 21.14 -50.68 31.08
CA GLY A 606 20.15 -51.26 32.00
C GLY A 606 18.70 -50.92 31.68
N ILE A 607 17.82 -51.26 32.62
CA ILE A 607 16.36 -51.13 32.47
C ILE A 607 16.00 -49.66 32.29
N GLY A 608 15.25 -49.37 31.23
CA GLY A 608 14.85 -48.02 30.83
C GLY A 608 16.03 -47.10 30.51
N GLN A 609 17.26 -47.62 30.37
CA GLN A 609 18.47 -46.88 29.98
C GLN A 609 18.85 -45.75 30.94
N ALA A 610 18.17 -45.62 32.08
CA ALA A 610 18.20 -44.42 32.91
C ALA A 610 18.87 -44.63 34.28
N GLU A 611 18.88 -45.86 34.80
CA GLU A 611 19.21 -46.13 36.21
C GLU A 611 20.66 -46.57 36.47
N SER A 612 21.43 -46.94 35.45
CA SER A 612 22.72 -47.63 35.64
C SER A 612 23.80 -47.33 34.61
N GLY A 613 23.82 -46.12 34.04
CA GLY A 613 24.82 -45.74 33.05
C GLY A 613 26.26 -45.86 33.55
N VAL A 614 27.18 -46.02 32.60
CA VAL A 614 28.62 -46.08 32.82
C VAL A 614 29.23 -44.74 32.40
N SER A 615 30.27 -44.31 33.11
CA SER A 615 31.03 -43.13 32.71
C SER A 615 32.53 -43.26 32.96
N LEU A 616 33.29 -42.59 32.10
CA LEU A 616 34.71 -42.27 32.31
C LEU A 616 34.85 -40.75 32.15
N ASN A 617 35.65 -40.10 32.99
CA ASN A 617 35.90 -38.67 32.88
C ASN A 617 37.37 -38.45 32.53
N LEU A 618 37.62 -37.78 31.41
CA LEU A 618 38.96 -37.53 30.90
C LEU A 618 39.64 -36.32 31.53
N GLU A 619 38.92 -35.48 32.28
CA GLU A 619 39.52 -34.35 32.98
C GLU A 619 40.08 -34.79 34.35
N ASP A 620 39.24 -35.41 35.18
CA ASP A 620 39.63 -35.73 36.56
C ASP A 620 39.99 -37.20 36.78
N GLY A 621 39.98 -37.99 35.70
CA GLY A 621 40.23 -39.43 35.73
C GLY A 621 39.23 -40.23 36.56
N SER A 622 38.06 -39.67 36.87
CA SER A 622 37.02 -40.35 37.63
C SER A 622 36.23 -41.36 36.76
N GLY A 623 35.28 -42.07 37.39
CA GLY A 623 34.53 -43.13 36.73
C GLY A 623 35.37 -44.39 36.53
N GLN A 624 35.30 -44.98 35.33
CA GLN A 624 36.02 -46.22 35.00
C GLN A 624 37.55 -46.08 35.07
N CYS A 625 38.09 -44.86 34.88
CA CYS A 625 39.53 -44.62 34.97
C CYS A 625 40.08 -44.56 36.40
N ALA A 626 39.23 -44.36 37.42
CA ALA A 626 39.67 -44.06 38.78
C ALA A 626 40.48 -45.18 39.46
N ASN A 627 40.35 -46.42 38.98
CA ASN A 627 41.08 -47.59 39.51
C ASN A 627 41.84 -48.35 38.41
N GLY A 628 42.00 -47.75 37.23
CA GLY A 628 42.73 -48.32 36.10
C GLY A 628 44.24 -48.24 36.30
N PRO A 629 45.01 -48.95 35.47
CA PRO A 629 46.46 -48.83 35.46
C PRO A 629 46.87 -47.49 34.82
N ASN A 630 48.04 -46.95 35.18
CA ASN A 630 48.56 -45.69 34.60
C ASN A 630 49.84 -45.94 33.80
N GLY A 631 49.87 -45.47 32.56
CA GLY A 631 51.06 -45.57 31.71
C GLY A 631 50.74 -45.71 30.24
N TRP A 632 51.77 -46.03 29.45
CA TRP A 632 51.71 -46.15 27.99
C TRP A 632 50.84 -47.29 27.46
N TYR A 633 50.39 -48.19 28.35
CA TYR A 633 49.54 -49.35 28.09
C TYR A 633 48.09 -49.15 28.55
N ALA A 634 47.72 -47.95 29.00
CA ALA A 634 46.40 -47.66 29.54
C ALA A 634 45.64 -46.65 28.66
N GLU A 635 44.46 -47.05 28.17
CA GLU A 635 43.59 -46.19 27.35
C GLU A 635 43.17 -44.91 28.08
N CYS A 636 42.84 -45.01 29.37
CA CYS A 636 42.45 -43.87 30.21
C CYS A 636 43.58 -42.84 30.31
N THR A 637 44.82 -43.26 30.53
CA THR A 637 45.97 -42.36 30.61
C THR A 637 46.21 -41.66 29.28
N ILE A 638 46.14 -42.40 28.16
CA ILE A 638 46.34 -41.80 26.84
C ILE A 638 45.20 -40.84 26.50
N GLY A 639 43.96 -41.22 26.79
CA GLY A 639 42.79 -40.37 26.59
C GLY A 639 42.88 -39.05 27.37
N GLN A 640 43.27 -39.11 28.65
CA GLN A 640 43.48 -37.92 29.48
C GLN A 640 44.54 -37.00 28.87
N ILE A 641 45.73 -37.54 28.54
CA ILE A 641 46.80 -36.75 27.91
C ILE A 641 46.33 -36.10 26.60
N LEU A 642 45.60 -36.82 25.75
CA LEU A 642 45.12 -36.28 24.48
C LEU A 642 44.05 -35.21 24.68
N TYR A 643 43.19 -35.38 25.68
CA TYR A 643 42.15 -34.42 26.02
C TYR A 643 42.73 -33.14 26.65
N ASP A 644 43.67 -33.27 27.60
CA ASP A 644 44.39 -32.14 28.22
C ASP A 644 45.15 -31.31 27.16
N LEU A 645 45.69 -31.94 26.12
CA LEU A 645 46.30 -31.21 24.99
C LEU A 645 45.28 -30.35 24.23
N PHE A 646 44.01 -30.75 24.22
CA PHE A 646 42.94 -30.07 23.49
C PHE A 646 42.26 -28.97 24.31
N ASP A 647 41.91 -29.25 25.57
CA ASP A 647 41.04 -28.40 26.37
C ASP A 647 41.75 -27.16 26.98
N ASP A 648 40.96 -26.27 27.58
CA ASP A 648 41.43 -25.02 28.18
C ASP A 648 41.26 -24.92 29.71
N ILE A 649 41.00 -26.04 30.39
CA ILE A 649 40.72 -26.13 31.82
C ILE A 649 41.95 -26.63 32.58
N ASP A 650 42.70 -25.70 33.19
CA ASP A 650 43.83 -26.03 34.08
C ASP A 650 43.36 -26.69 35.39
N ASP A 651 43.57 -28.00 35.51
CA ASP A 651 43.25 -28.83 36.67
C ASP A 651 44.48 -29.10 37.59
N GLY A 652 45.65 -28.59 37.21
CA GLY A 652 46.92 -28.73 37.92
C GLY A 652 47.96 -29.62 37.21
N ALA A 653 47.55 -30.49 36.29
CA ALA A 653 48.42 -31.25 35.39
C ALA A 653 48.44 -30.64 33.98
N ASP A 654 47.31 -30.07 33.53
CA ASP A 654 47.23 -29.29 32.28
C ASP A 654 47.77 -27.86 32.44
N GLN A 655 48.90 -27.58 31.77
CA GLN A 655 49.45 -26.23 31.64
C GLN A 655 49.51 -25.76 30.18
N ILE A 656 48.94 -26.53 29.24
CA ILE A 656 49.11 -26.33 27.80
C ILE A 656 47.87 -26.66 26.97
N THR A 657 47.07 -25.64 26.69
CA THR A 657 46.05 -25.71 25.64
C THR A 657 46.64 -25.60 24.25
N MET A 658 46.43 -26.62 23.41
CA MET A 658 46.86 -26.63 21.99
C MET A 658 45.66 -26.65 21.02
N GLY A 659 44.49 -27.09 21.47
CA GLY A 659 43.32 -27.32 20.62
C GLY A 659 43.52 -28.47 19.63
N PHE A 660 42.54 -28.69 18.74
CA PHE A 660 42.54 -29.87 17.87
C PHE A 660 43.60 -29.84 16.74
N GLY A 661 44.02 -28.65 16.30
CA GLY A 661 44.89 -28.48 15.13
C GLY A 661 46.22 -29.23 15.22
N PRO A 662 47.03 -29.02 16.27
CA PRO A 662 48.29 -29.74 16.43
C PRO A 662 48.13 -31.27 16.58
N ILE A 663 47.03 -31.73 17.20
CA ILE A 663 46.71 -33.16 17.32
C ILE A 663 46.44 -33.73 15.91
N TYR A 664 45.60 -33.04 15.15
CA TYR A 664 45.27 -33.38 13.76
C TYR A 664 46.50 -33.41 12.84
N ASP A 665 47.38 -32.41 12.94
CA ASP A 665 48.58 -32.29 12.11
C ASP A 665 49.52 -33.49 12.31
N VAL A 666 49.70 -33.95 13.55
CA VAL A 666 50.52 -35.12 13.86
C VAL A 666 49.88 -36.40 13.33
N LEU A 667 48.60 -36.62 13.62
CA LEU A 667 47.85 -37.82 13.23
C LEU A 667 47.79 -38.01 11.71
N THR A 668 47.59 -36.92 10.96
CA THR A 668 47.49 -36.94 9.48
C THR A 668 48.83 -36.68 8.78
N GLY A 669 49.86 -36.27 9.52
CA GLY A 669 51.18 -35.93 9.03
C GLY A 669 52.23 -36.97 9.39
N ALA A 670 53.15 -36.61 10.29
CA ALA A 670 54.36 -37.38 10.58
C ALA A 670 54.08 -38.82 11.04
N GLN A 671 52.99 -39.03 11.78
CA GLN A 671 52.61 -40.34 12.32
C GLN A 671 52.18 -41.34 11.23
N THR A 672 51.69 -40.86 10.08
CA THR A 672 51.30 -41.72 8.95
C THR A 672 52.49 -42.42 8.28
N THR A 673 53.72 -41.91 8.46
CA THR A 673 54.93 -42.41 7.79
C THR A 673 56.03 -42.87 8.74
N THR A 674 55.75 -42.91 10.06
CA THR A 674 56.75 -43.29 11.06
C THR A 674 57.21 -44.74 10.90
N PRO A 675 58.51 -45.04 11.10
CA PRO A 675 59.02 -46.41 11.10
C PRO A 675 58.68 -47.21 12.38
N ALA A 676 58.16 -46.56 13.41
CA ALA A 676 57.75 -47.19 14.67
C ALA A 676 56.26 -47.61 14.64
N LEU A 677 55.84 -48.34 15.69
CA LEU A 677 54.44 -48.66 15.89
C LEU A 677 53.67 -47.41 16.36
N ASN A 678 52.45 -47.27 15.87
CA ASN A 678 51.57 -46.17 16.26
C ASN A 678 51.30 -46.22 17.77
N SER A 679 51.69 -45.16 18.48
CA SER A 679 51.62 -45.10 19.95
C SER A 679 51.75 -43.68 20.49
N ILE A 680 51.57 -43.56 21.81
CA ILE A 680 51.83 -42.31 22.54
C ILE A 680 53.27 -41.81 22.37
N TYR A 681 54.26 -42.69 22.18
CA TYR A 681 55.65 -42.29 21.97
C TYR A 681 55.86 -41.60 20.61
N THR A 682 55.33 -42.21 19.54
CA THR A 682 55.39 -41.59 18.21
C THR A 682 54.64 -40.28 18.18
N PHE A 683 53.44 -40.25 18.76
CA PHE A 683 52.61 -39.05 18.79
C PHE A 683 53.31 -37.91 19.54
N ALA A 684 53.77 -38.16 20.77
CA ALA A 684 54.38 -37.13 21.60
C ALA A 684 55.69 -36.60 21.02
N GLU A 685 56.54 -37.45 20.42
CA GLU A 685 57.76 -36.98 19.77
C GLU A 685 57.47 -36.05 18.60
N TYR A 686 56.55 -36.42 17.71
CA TYR A 686 56.19 -35.57 16.58
C TYR A 686 55.47 -34.29 17.01
N LEU A 687 54.60 -34.38 18.02
CA LEU A 687 53.94 -33.21 18.58
C LEU A 687 54.96 -32.20 19.14
N ARG A 688 55.99 -32.68 19.85
CA ARG A 688 57.11 -31.85 20.34
C ARG A 688 57.93 -31.23 19.22
N ASP A 689 58.26 -32.02 18.19
CA ASP A 689 59.04 -31.57 17.03
C ASP A 689 58.31 -30.45 16.26
N GLU A 690 56.99 -30.60 16.09
CA GLU A 690 56.14 -29.63 15.40
C GLU A 690 55.81 -28.41 16.28
N ASN A 691 55.84 -28.57 17.61
CA ASN A 691 55.49 -27.52 18.58
C ASN A 691 56.58 -27.26 19.64
N PRO A 692 57.77 -26.72 19.26
CA PRO A 692 58.90 -26.55 20.19
C PRO A 692 58.63 -25.69 21.42
N ALA A 693 57.63 -24.80 21.37
CA ALA A 693 57.24 -23.95 22.50
C ALA A 693 56.42 -24.71 23.56
N ALA A 694 55.74 -25.80 23.18
CA ALA A 694 54.86 -26.59 24.05
C ALA A 694 55.58 -27.77 24.72
N VAL A 695 56.82 -28.09 24.32
CA VAL A 695 57.60 -29.24 24.81
C VAL A 695 57.59 -29.39 26.33
N GLY A 696 57.72 -28.27 27.06
CA GLY A 696 57.71 -28.30 28.53
C GLY A 696 56.40 -28.82 29.12
N GLY A 697 55.26 -28.43 28.55
CA GLY A 697 53.94 -28.91 28.99
C GLY A 697 53.65 -30.32 28.51
N ILE A 698 53.99 -30.65 27.26
CA ILE A 698 53.83 -32.01 26.72
C ILE A 698 54.57 -33.02 27.61
N ASN A 699 55.79 -32.67 28.04
CA ASN A 699 56.58 -33.50 28.94
C ASN A 699 55.97 -33.60 30.35
N ALA A 700 55.29 -32.56 30.83
CA ALA A 700 54.62 -32.59 32.12
C ALA A 700 53.44 -33.57 32.09
N LEU A 701 52.60 -33.52 31.05
CA LEU A 701 51.48 -34.44 30.85
C LEU A 701 51.94 -35.91 30.78
N LEU A 702 52.99 -36.20 30.00
CA LEU A 702 53.55 -37.56 29.93
C LEU A 702 54.01 -38.06 31.31
N VAL A 703 54.73 -37.22 32.07
CA VAL A 703 55.23 -37.61 33.40
C VAL A 703 54.08 -37.82 34.38
N ASP A 704 53.03 -37.02 34.32
CA ASP A 704 51.83 -37.19 35.15
C ASP A 704 51.14 -38.53 34.86
N GLY A 705 50.99 -38.87 33.58
CA GLY A 705 50.54 -40.17 33.10
C GLY A 705 51.52 -41.33 33.34
N GLN A 706 52.64 -41.14 34.05
CA GLN A 706 53.66 -42.16 34.30
C GLN A 706 54.30 -42.74 33.03
N ILE A 707 54.51 -41.88 32.04
CA ILE A 707 55.19 -42.14 30.77
C ILE A 707 56.48 -41.32 30.71
N SER A 708 57.56 -41.93 30.24
CA SER A 708 58.86 -41.27 30.14
C SER A 708 58.85 -40.16 29.08
N ALA A 709 59.03 -38.91 29.53
CA ALA A 709 59.14 -37.74 28.65
C ALA A 709 60.43 -37.71 27.80
N ASP A 710 61.43 -38.51 28.16
CA ASP A 710 62.72 -38.59 27.44
C ASP A 710 62.73 -39.69 26.36
N SER A 711 61.66 -40.49 26.25
CA SER A 711 61.54 -41.55 25.23
C SER A 711 61.46 -40.99 23.81
N ASP A 712 62.16 -41.64 22.89
CA ASP A 712 62.04 -41.41 21.45
C ASP A 712 60.83 -42.14 20.85
N ILE A 713 60.68 -42.11 19.53
CA ILE A 713 59.59 -42.79 18.81
C ILE A 713 59.47 -44.31 19.08
N TYR A 714 60.48 -44.96 19.68
CA TYR A 714 60.48 -46.38 19.99
C TYR A 714 60.22 -46.69 21.48
N GLY A 715 60.20 -45.68 22.35
CA GLY A 715 60.06 -45.89 23.79
C GLY A 715 61.37 -46.30 24.49
N ASP A 716 62.54 -46.05 23.91
CA ASP A 716 63.84 -46.60 24.36
C ASP A 716 64.26 -46.21 25.79
N LEU A 717 63.68 -45.14 26.36
CA LEU A 717 63.95 -44.65 27.72
C LEU A 717 62.75 -44.81 28.65
N GLU A 718 61.78 -45.65 28.29
CA GLU A 718 60.68 -46.00 29.18
C GLU A 718 61.17 -46.86 30.35
N THR A 719 60.69 -46.57 31.55
CA THR A 719 61.03 -47.27 32.79
C THR A 719 59.84 -47.87 33.51
N ASN A 720 58.61 -47.49 33.13
CA ASN A 720 57.37 -48.13 33.56
C ASN A 720 57.20 -49.46 32.82
N ASP A 721 57.27 -50.57 33.56
CA ASP A 721 57.33 -51.93 33.01
C ASP A 721 55.96 -52.59 32.77
N GLY A 722 54.86 -51.95 33.18
CA GLY A 722 53.52 -52.55 33.14
C GLY A 722 53.16 -53.26 34.42
#